data_AF-A0A2R9B3N3-F1
#
_entry.id   AF-A0A2R9B3N3-F1
#
_cell.length_a   1.000
_cell.length_b   1.000
_cell.length_c   1.000
_cell.angle_alpha   90.00
_cell.angle_beta   90.00
_cell.angle_gamma   90.00
#
_symmetry.space_group_name_H-M   'P 1'
#
loop_
_entity.id
_entity.type
_entity.pdbx_description
1 polymer ?
#
loop_
_entity_poly.entity_id
_entity_poly.type
_entity_poly.pdbx_seq_one_letter_code
_entity_poly.pdbx_strand_id
1 'polypeptide(L)'
;AVAIVAGASSESLGTEQRVVGRAAEVPGPEPGQQEQLVFGSGDAVELSCPPPGGGPMGPTVWVKDGAGLVPSERVLVGPQRLQVLNASHEDSGAYSCRQRLTQRVLCHFSVRVTDAPSSGDDEDGEDEAEDTGVDTGAPYWTRPERMDKKLLAVPAANTVRFRCPAAGNPTPSISWLKNGREFRGEHRIGGIKLRHQQWSLVMESVVPSDRGNYTCVVENKFGSIRQTYTLDVLERSPHRPILQAGLPANQTAVLGSDVEFHCKVYSDAQPHIQWLKHVEVNGSKVGPDGTPYVTVLKVSLESNASMNSNTPLVRIARLSSGEGPTLANVSELELPADPKWELSRARLTLGKPLGEGCFGQVVMAEAIGIDKDRAAKPVTVAVKMLKDDATDKDLSDLVSEMEMMKMIGKHKNIINLLGACTQGGPLYVLVEYAAKGNLREFLRARRPPGLDYSFDTCKPPEEQLTFKDLVSCAYQVARGMEYLASQKCIHRDLAARNVLVTEDNVMKIADFGLARDVHNLDYYKKTTNGRLPVKWMAPEALFDRVYTHQSDVWSFGVLLWEIFTLGGSPYPGIPVEELFKLLKEGHRMDKPANCTHDLYMIMRECWHAAPSQRPTFKQLVEDLDRVLTVTSTDEYLDLSAPFEQYSPGGQDTPSSSSSGDDSVFAHDLLPPAPPSSGGSRT
;
A
#
# COMPACT_ATOMS: atom_id res chain seq x y z
N ALA A 1 61.73 22.01 -8.14
CA ALA A 1 62.69 20.98 -8.62
C ALA A 1 62.02 19.62 -8.44
N VAL A 2 62.20 18.67 -9.38
CA VAL A 2 61.77 17.25 -9.33
C VAL A 2 60.26 17.02 -9.05
N ALA A 3 59.35 16.63 -9.95
CA ALA A 3 59.36 16.10 -11.32
C ALA A 3 59.62 14.58 -11.51
N ILE A 4 58.68 13.92 -12.23
CA ILE A 4 58.71 12.55 -12.83
C ILE A 4 58.70 11.41 -11.75
N VAL A 5 58.08 10.22 -11.89
CA VAL A 5 57.65 9.39 -13.06
C VAL A 5 56.29 8.70 -12.81
N ALA A 6 55.62 8.28 -13.89
CA ALA A 6 54.38 7.51 -13.91
C ALA A 6 54.60 5.99 -14.14
N GLY A 7 53.53 5.19 -14.03
CA GLY A 7 53.46 3.80 -14.50
C GLY A 7 52.01 3.45 -14.85
N ALA A 8 51.78 2.75 -15.96
CA ALA A 8 50.44 2.48 -16.51
C ALA A 8 50.37 1.19 -17.34
N SER A 9 49.20 0.54 -17.29
CA SER A 9 48.72 -0.58 -18.12
C SER A 9 47.18 -0.41 -18.21
N SER A 10 46.56 -0.19 -19.38
CA SER A 10 45.89 -1.21 -20.22
C SER A 10 44.94 -2.14 -19.43
N GLU A 11 43.67 -2.36 -19.80
CA GLU A 11 43.04 -2.43 -21.14
C GLU A 11 41.62 -1.76 -21.15
N SER A 12 41.27 -0.93 -22.14
CA SER A 12 40.51 -1.20 -23.39
C SER A 12 38.97 -1.19 -23.27
N LEU A 13 38.26 -0.55 -24.22
CA LEU A 13 36.80 -0.37 -24.19
C LEU A 13 36.02 -1.54 -24.82
N GLY A 14 34.77 -1.72 -24.37
CA GLY A 14 33.76 -2.54 -25.04
C GLY A 14 32.35 -2.00 -24.79
N THR A 15 31.76 -1.33 -25.78
CA THR A 15 30.35 -0.89 -25.80
C THR A 15 29.46 -1.94 -26.43
N GLU A 16 28.24 -2.18 -25.92
CA GLU A 16 27.19 -2.78 -26.76
C GLU A 16 25.76 -2.37 -26.36
N GLN A 17 24.78 -2.78 -27.17
CA GLN A 17 23.48 -2.09 -27.31
C GLN A 17 22.28 -2.92 -26.83
N ARG A 18 21.38 -2.25 -26.09
CA ARG A 18 19.90 -2.32 -26.19
C ARG A 18 19.29 -3.60 -26.81
N VAL A 19 18.86 -4.54 -25.97
CA VAL A 19 17.93 -5.63 -26.35
C VAL A 19 16.75 -5.73 -25.36
N VAL A 20 15.60 -6.22 -25.81
CA VAL A 20 14.33 -6.31 -25.08
C VAL A 20 14.17 -7.68 -24.39
N GLY A 21 13.92 -7.70 -23.08
CA GLY A 21 13.28 -8.82 -22.35
C GLY A 21 11.81 -8.48 -22.07
N ARG A 22 10.78 -9.31 -22.34
CA ARG A 22 10.67 -10.78 -22.50
C ARG A 22 10.78 -11.54 -21.18
N ALA A 23 9.95 -12.58 -21.02
CA ALA A 23 9.76 -13.32 -19.78
C ALA A 23 11.05 -13.94 -19.23
N ALA A 24 11.14 -14.07 -17.91
CA ALA A 24 12.34 -14.56 -17.22
C ALA A 24 12.59 -16.06 -17.54
N GLU A 25 13.57 -16.32 -18.40
CA GLU A 25 14.05 -17.67 -18.67
C GLU A 25 15.03 -18.10 -17.57
N VAL A 26 14.76 -19.24 -16.92
CA VAL A 26 15.78 -19.94 -16.14
C VAL A 26 16.83 -20.50 -17.12
N PRO A 27 18.13 -20.18 -16.96
CA PRO A 27 19.18 -20.77 -17.80
C PRO A 27 19.23 -22.28 -17.58
N GLY A 28 19.05 -23.07 -18.64
CA GLY A 28 19.20 -24.53 -18.55
C GLY A 28 20.65 -24.93 -18.22
N PRO A 29 20.85 -26.07 -17.52
CA PRO A 29 22.13 -26.45 -16.95
C PRO A 29 23.19 -26.78 -18.00
N GLU A 30 24.47 -26.67 -17.62
CA GLU A 30 25.58 -26.94 -18.54
C GLU A 30 25.58 -28.40 -19.06
N PRO A 31 26.14 -28.67 -20.27
CA PRO A 31 25.91 -29.93 -20.98
C PRO A 31 26.53 -31.18 -20.32
N GLY A 32 25.81 -31.75 -19.35
CA GLY A 32 26.22 -32.91 -18.57
C GLY A 32 25.97 -32.76 -17.05
N GLN A 33 25.60 -31.58 -16.56
CA GLN A 33 25.13 -31.41 -15.19
C GLN A 33 23.70 -31.95 -15.00
N GLN A 34 23.39 -32.35 -13.76
CA GLN A 34 22.06 -32.79 -13.35
C GLN A 34 21.48 -31.76 -12.39
N GLU A 35 20.40 -31.11 -12.80
CA GLU A 35 19.67 -30.15 -11.97
C GLU A 35 18.54 -30.87 -11.20
N GLN A 36 18.25 -30.48 -9.96
CA GLN A 36 17.14 -31.03 -9.19
C GLN A 36 16.10 -29.95 -8.90
N LEU A 37 14.87 -30.18 -9.36
CA LEU A 37 13.79 -29.21 -9.33
C LEU A 37 12.58 -29.78 -8.56
N VAL A 38 11.95 -28.93 -7.74
CA VAL A 38 10.79 -29.30 -6.92
C VAL A 38 9.62 -28.37 -7.26
N PHE A 39 8.45 -28.96 -7.51
CA PHE A 39 7.23 -28.26 -7.93
C PHE A 39 6.05 -28.60 -7.03
N GLY A 40 5.07 -27.71 -6.96
CA GLY A 40 3.79 -27.95 -6.29
C GLY A 40 2.89 -28.91 -7.08
N SER A 41 2.14 -29.73 -6.34
CA SER A 41 1.01 -30.51 -6.84
C SER A 41 -0.04 -29.54 -7.42
N GLY A 42 -0.17 -29.50 -8.75
CA GLY A 42 -0.99 -28.55 -9.51
C GLY A 42 -0.22 -27.50 -10.33
N ASP A 43 1.09 -27.33 -10.14
CA ASP A 43 1.90 -26.34 -10.87
C ASP A 43 2.15 -26.74 -12.34
N ALA A 44 2.71 -25.83 -13.14
CA ALA A 44 3.27 -26.15 -14.45
C ALA A 44 4.78 -26.43 -14.33
N VAL A 45 5.22 -27.65 -14.65
CA VAL A 45 6.64 -27.99 -14.76
C VAL A 45 7.15 -27.51 -16.10
N GLU A 46 8.08 -26.56 -16.13
CA GLU A 46 8.72 -26.09 -17.36
C GLU A 46 10.23 -26.31 -17.30
N LEU A 47 10.77 -27.02 -18.31
CA LEU A 47 12.19 -27.35 -18.44
C LEU A 47 12.73 -26.76 -19.75
N SER A 48 13.82 -26.00 -19.68
CA SER A 48 14.45 -25.35 -20.85
C SER A 48 15.86 -25.90 -21.11
N CYS A 49 16.19 -26.17 -22.37
CA CYS A 49 17.44 -26.79 -22.79
C CYS A 49 18.13 -25.95 -23.89
N PRO A 50 19.06 -25.04 -23.52
CA PRO A 50 19.74 -24.17 -24.48
C PRO A 50 20.80 -24.92 -25.33
N PRO A 51 21.15 -24.40 -26.52
CA PRO A 51 22.17 -24.99 -27.37
C PRO A 51 23.59 -24.75 -26.82
N PRO A 52 24.43 -25.79 -26.71
CA PRO A 52 25.85 -25.62 -26.34
C PRO A 52 26.55 -24.66 -27.31
N GLY A 53 27.06 -23.54 -26.80
CA GLY A 53 27.80 -22.55 -27.59
C GLY A 53 26.96 -21.73 -28.59
N GLY A 54 25.64 -21.62 -28.41
CA GLY A 54 24.78 -20.69 -29.16
C GLY A 54 24.53 -21.03 -30.64
N GLY A 55 25.05 -22.15 -31.14
CA GLY A 55 24.86 -22.60 -32.52
C GLY A 55 23.44 -23.14 -32.82
N PRO A 56 23.05 -23.26 -34.11
CA PRO A 56 21.75 -23.79 -34.50
C PRO A 56 21.60 -25.26 -34.07
N MET A 57 20.61 -25.52 -33.20
CA MET A 57 20.39 -26.84 -32.62
C MET A 57 19.69 -27.78 -33.61
N GLY A 58 20.33 -28.89 -33.95
CA GLY A 58 19.69 -29.97 -34.71
C GLY A 58 18.48 -30.56 -33.95
N PRO A 59 17.52 -31.20 -34.65
CA PRO A 59 16.25 -31.63 -34.05
C PRO A 59 16.47 -32.52 -32.83
N THR A 60 15.63 -32.30 -31.81
CA THR A 60 15.72 -32.91 -30.48
C THR A 60 14.53 -33.81 -30.15
N VAL A 61 14.60 -34.49 -29.01
CA VAL A 61 13.52 -35.24 -28.39
C VAL A 61 13.66 -35.15 -26.87
N TRP A 62 12.55 -34.96 -26.17
CA TRP A 62 12.49 -35.02 -24.71
C TRP A 62 12.10 -36.42 -24.24
N VAL A 63 12.69 -36.85 -23.13
CA VAL A 63 12.62 -38.21 -22.60
C VAL A 63 12.41 -38.14 -21.10
N LYS A 64 11.38 -38.83 -20.55
CA LYS A 64 11.15 -39.02 -19.11
C LYS A 64 11.40 -40.48 -18.75
N ASP A 65 12.21 -40.73 -17.73
CA ASP A 65 12.50 -42.07 -17.19
C ASP A 65 12.96 -43.10 -18.25
N GLY A 66 13.61 -42.61 -19.32
CA GLY A 66 14.05 -43.40 -20.47
C GLY A 66 13.05 -43.54 -21.63
N ALA A 67 11.77 -43.18 -21.42
CA ALA A 67 10.72 -43.19 -22.44
C ALA A 67 10.59 -41.83 -23.16
N GLY A 68 10.42 -41.84 -24.48
CA GLY A 68 10.22 -40.62 -25.26
C GLY A 68 8.85 -39.97 -24.97
N LEU A 69 8.85 -38.68 -24.66
CA LEU A 69 7.62 -37.93 -24.41
C LEU A 69 6.90 -37.58 -25.72
N VAL A 70 5.58 -37.78 -25.72
CA VAL A 70 4.69 -37.49 -26.85
C VAL A 70 3.85 -36.24 -26.50
N PRO A 71 3.67 -35.28 -27.44
CA PRO A 71 2.78 -34.15 -27.21
C PRO A 71 1.36 -34.57 -26.87
N SER A 72 0.75 -33.87 -25.90
CA SER A 72 -0.67 -34.01 -25.54
C SER A 72 -1.20 -32.67 -25.03
N GLU A 73 -2.51 -32.56 -24.78
CA GLU A 73 -3.13 -31.34 -24.23
C GLU A 73 -2.54 -30.92 -22.87
N ARG A 74 -1.90 -31.84 -22.14
CA ARG A 74 -1.22 -31.59 -20.87
C ARG A 74 0.30 -31.48 -20.99
N VAL A 75 0.91 -32.01 -22.05
CA VAL A 75 2.37 -32.13 -22.22
C VAL A 75 2.79 -31.48 -23.54
N LEU A 76 3.33 -30.27 -23.46
CA LEU A 76 3.76 -29.47 -24.60
C LEU A 76 5.26 -29.66 -24.83
N VAL A 77 5.61 -30.41 -25.89
CA VAL A 77 7.01 -30.75 -26.22
C VAL A 77 7.51 -29.86 -27.36
N GLY A 78 8.44 -28.95 -27.06
CA GLY A 78 9.13 -28.10 -28.04
C GLY A 78 10.60 -28.50 -28.25
N PRO A 79 11.29 -27.90 -29.25
CA PRO A 79 12.68 -28.25 -29.57
C PRO A 79 13.69 -27.82 -28.49
N GLN A 80 13.35 -26.81 -27.68
CA GLN A 80 14.20 -26.25 -26.61
C GLN A 80 13.48 -26.14 -25.26
N ARG A 81 12.16 -26.37 -25.19
CA ARG A 81 11.40 -26.39 -23.94
C ARG A 81 10.51 -27.63 -23.87
N LEU A 82 10.21 -28.07 -22.65
CA LEU A 82 9.15 -29.00 -22.32
C LEU A 82 8.29 -28.37 -21.22
N GLN A 83 6.98 -28.40 -21.38
CA GLN A 83 6.04 -27.95 -20.35
C GLN A 83 5.03 -29.06 -20.03
N VAL A 84 4.82 -29.35 -18.75
CA VAL A 84 3.79 -30.27 -18.24
C VAL A 84 2.85 -29.49 -17.35
N LEU A 85 1.60 -29.35 -17.79
CA LEU A 85 0.57 -28.57 -17.11
C LEU A 85 -0.10 -29.40 -16.00
N ASN A 86 -0.52 -28.74 -14.91
CA ASN A 86 -1.21 -29.35 -13.78
C ASN A 86 -0.47 -30.62 -13.28
N ALA A 87 0.76 -30.41 -12.80
CA ALA A 87 1.70 -31.47 -12.48
C ALA A 87 1.26 -32.25 -11.23
N SER A 88 1.47 -33.57 -11.30
CA SER A 88 1.06 -34.54 -10.31
C SER A 88 2.27 -35.30 -9.75
N HIS A 89 2.10 -36.08 -8.69
CA HIS A 89 3.16 -36.97 -8.19
C HIS A 89 3.72 -37.91 -9.27
N GLU A 90 2.90 -38.33 -10.25
CA GLU A 90 3.30 -39.19 -11.39
C GLU A 90 4.24 -38.48 -12.39
N ASP A 91 4.25 -37.14 -12.39
CA ASP A 91 5.15 -36.32 -13.19
C ASP A 91 6.54 -36.17 -12.55
N SER A 92 6.75 -36.67 -11.31
CA SER A 92 8.09 -36.82 -10.75
C SER A 92 8.91 -37.84 -11.57
N GLY A 93 10.17 -37.55 -11.86
CA GLY A 93 11.03 -38.44 -12.65
C GLY A 93 12.30 -37.78 -13.19
N ALA A 94 13.10 -38.55 -13.92
CA ALA A 94 14.31 -38.09 -14.59
C ALA A 94 14.01 -37.66 -16.02
N TYR A 95 14.10 -36.36 -16.30
CA TYR A 95 13.86 -35.77 -17.61
C TYR A 95 15.18 -35.47 -18.32
N SER A 96 15.29 -35.76 -19.61
CA SER A 96 16.43 -35.36 -20.44
C SER A 96 16.01 -34.92 -21.83
N CYS A 97 16.68 -33.90 -22.36
CA CYS A 97 16.61 -33.56 -23.77
C CYS A 97 17.79 -34.20 -24.51
N ARG A 98 17.53 -34.80 -25.67
CA ARG A 98 18.51 -35.50 -26.50
C ARG A 98 18.46 -35.01 -27.93
N GLN A 99 19.61 -34.95 -28.59
CA GLN A 99 19.69 -34.72 -30.03
C GLN A 99 19.21 -35.97 -30.79
N ARG A 100 18.20 -35.81 -31.65
CA ARG A 100 17.39 -36.92 -32.21
C ARG A 100 18.20 -37.94 -33.01
N LEU A 101 19.19 -37.47 -33.77
CA LEU A 101 20.03 -38.29 -34.67
C LEU A 101 21.23 -38.96 -33.97
N THR A 102 21.81 -38.31 -32.96
CA THR A 102 23.05 -38.78 -32.29
C THR A 102 22.78 -39.40 -30.92
N GLN A 103 21.56 -39.25 -30.39
CA GLN A 103 21.14 -39.62 -29.03
C GLN A 103 21.96 -38.99 -27.88
N ARG A 104 22.83 -38.01 -28.20
CA ARG A 104 23.59 -37.24 -27.20
C ARG A 104 22.61 -36.48 -26.29
N VAL A 105 22.75 -36.70 -24.98
CA VAL A 105 22.06 -35.90 -23.94
C VAL A 105 22.62 -34.48 -23.96
N LEU A 106 21.73 -33.50 -23.91
CA LEU A 106 22.05 -32.07 -23.93
C LEU A 106 21.91 -31.44 -22.53
N CYS A 107 20.88 -31.84 -21.79
CA CYS A 107 20.59 -31.41 -20.42
C CYS A 107 19.81 -32.53 -19.68
N HIS A 108 19.89 -32.56 -18.35
CA HIS A 108 19.29 -33.60 -17.50
C HIS A 108 18.74 -32.99 -16.19
N PHE A 109 17.50 -33.35 -15.85
CA PHE A 109 16.75 -32.81 -14.71
C PHE A 109 16.17 -33.95 -13.87
N SER A 110 16.15 -33.76 -12.55
CA SER A 110 15.49 -34.60 -11.56
C SER A 110 14.29 -33.84 -11.00
N VAL A 111 13.09 -34.15 -11.49
CA VAL A 111 11.85 -33.46 -11.11
C VAL A 111 11.16 -34.21 -9.97
N ARG A 112 10.76 -33.48 -8.93
CA ARG A 112 9.90 -34.00 -7.84
C ARG A 112 8.70 -33.08 -7.65
N VAL A 113 7.50 -33.65 -7.64
CA VAL A 113 6.27 -32.92 -7.28
C VAL A 113 5.94 -33.18 -5.81
N THR A 114 5.43 -32.17 -5.10
CA THR A 114 5.08 -32.23 -3.67
C THR A 114 3.82 -31.40 -3.38
N ASP A 115 2.97 -31.85 -2.46
CA ASP A 115 1.80 -31.09 -2.04
C ASP A 115 2.20 -29.87 -1.18
N ALA A 116 1.62 -28.70 -1.46
CA ALA A 116 2.09 -27.43 -0.93
C ALA A 116 1.80 -27.26 0.59
N PRO A 117 2.73 -26.65 1.36
CA PRO A 117 2.54 -26.44 2.79
C PRO A 117 1.49 -25.35 3.09
N SER A 118 0.63 -25.62 4.07
CA SER A 118 -0.44 -24.70 4.50
C SER A 118 0.08 -23.55 5.37
N SER A 119 -0.65 -22.43 5.34
CA SER A 119 -0.24 -21.12 5.87
C SER A 119 -0.05 -21.06 7.39
N GLY A 120 0.83 -20.14 7.82
CA GLY A 120 0.87 -19.68 9.21
C GLY A 120 2.10 -18.84 9.54
N ASP A 121 1.83 -17.63 10.01
CA ASP A 121 2.52 -16.72 10.93
C ASP A 121 3.98 -16.99 11.41
N ASP A 122 4.62 -15.86 11.72
CA ASP A 122 5.99 -15.61 12.14
C ASP A 122 7.10 -16.21 11.27
N GLU A 123 8.02 -15.33 10.84
CA GLU A 123 9.39 -15.43 11.39
C GLU A 123 9.99 -14.03 11.65
N ASP A 124 10.53 -13.82 12.85
CA ASP A 124 11.31 -12.62 13.18
C ASP A 124 12.79 -12.86 12.91
N GLY A 125 13.37 -12.04 12.01
CA GLY A 125 14.81 -11.89 11.82
C GLY A 125 15.49 -13.10 11.20
N GLU A 126 15.66 -13.06 9.87
CA GLU A 126 16.70 -13.81 9.14
C GLU A 126 18.09 -13.25 9.47
N ASP A 127 18.47 -13.33 10.75
CA ASP A 127 19.88 -13.27 11.15
C ASP A 127 20.51 -14.57 10.64
N GLU A 128 21.32 -14.52 9.58
CA GLU A 128 22.11 -15.69 9.16
C GLU A 128 23.02 -16.15 10.30
N ALA A 129 23.25 -17.47 10.38
CA ALA A 129 24.25 -18.00 11.30
C ALA A 129 25.62 -17.91 10.64
N GLU A 130 26.48 -16.99 11.11
CA GLU A 130 27.87 -16.92 10.67
C GLU A 130 28.53 -18.29 10.80
N ASP A 131 29.11 -18.79 9.70
CA ASP A 131 29.85 -20.06 9.66
C ASP A 131 31.16 -19.96 10.43
N THR A 132 31.03 -20.01 11.75
CA THR A 132 32.13 -20.13 12.70
C THR A 132 32.62 -21.57 12.69
N GLY A 133 33.33 -21.92 11.60
CA GLY A 133 33.74 -23.28 11.23
C GLY A 133 34.53 -24.03 12.31
N VAL A 134 33.81 -24.67 13.23
CA VAL A 134 34.33 -25.58 14.25
C VAL A 134 33.58 -26.90 14.11
N ASP A 135 34.29 -27.95 13.69
CA ASP A 135 33.72 -29.28 13.39
C ASP A 135 33.20 -29.97 14.66
N THR A 136 31.99 -29.60 15.05
CA THR A 136 31.31 -30.02 16.27
C THR A 136 30.35 -31.16 15.94
N GLY A 137 30.84 -32.39 16.16
CA GLY A 137 30.07 -33.60 15.89
C GLY A 137 28.75 -33.65 16.67
N ALA A 138 28.78 -33.36 17.98
CA ALA A 138 27.59 -33.38 18.83
C ALA A 138 26.74 -32.09 18.69
N PRO A 139 25.40 -32.16 18.87
CA PRO A 139 24.53 -31.01 18.72
C PRO A 139 24.71 -29.98 19.86
N TYR A 140 24.52 -28.70 19.53
CA TYR A 140 24.56 -27.57 20.47
C TYR A 140 23.46 -26.54 20.18
N TRP A 141 23.12 -25.70 21.17
CA TRP A 141 22.17 -24.59 21.01
C TRP A 141 22.87 -23.39 20.35
N THR A 142 22.29 -22.86 19.27
CA THR A 142 22.85 -21.69 18.56
C THR A 142 22.38 -20.36 19.13
N ARG A 143 21.19 -20.32 19.73
CA ARG A 143 20.56 -19.10 20.29
C ARG A 143 19.88 -19.38 21.65
N PRO A 144 20.64 -19.73 22.71
CA PRO A 144 20.10 -20.11 24.02
C PRO A 144 19.34 -18.98 24.73
N GLU A 145 19.64 -17.71 24.43
CA GLU A 145 18.93 -16.54 24.94
C GLU A 145 17.47 -16.48 24.48
N ARG A 146 17.16 -17.01 23.28
CA ARG A 146 15.78 -17.22 22.81
C ARG A 146 15.06 -18.36 23.55
N MET A 147 15.73 -19.02 24.51
CA MET A 147 15.24 -20.19 25.27
C MET A 147 15.14 -19.96 26.79
N ASP A 148 15.50 -18.78 27.31
CA ASP A 148 15.56 -18.47 28.75
C ASP A 148 14.19 -18.44 29.45
N LYS A 149 13.11 -18.11 28.72
CA LYS A 149 11.73 -18.10 29.24
C LYS A 149 11.20 -19.52 29.41
N LYS A 150 11.65 -20.20 30.47
CA LYS A 150 11.28 -21.59 30.81
C LYS A 150 9.84 -21.74 31.31
N LEU A 151 9.19 -20.66 31.78
CA LEU A 151 7.77 -20.65 32.13
C LEU A 151 7.02 -19.72 31.17
N LEU A 152 5.97 -20.25 30.53
CA LEU A 152 5.04 -19.50 29.71
C LEU A 152 3.66 -19.57 30.36
N ALA A 153 3.14 -18.43 30.85
CA ALA A 153 1.77 -18.30 31.34
C ALA A 153 0.94 -17.56 30.29
N VAL A 154 -0.02 -18.24 29.66
CA VAL A 154 -0.69 -17.74 28.44
C VAL A 154 -2.21 -17.90 28.53
N PRO A 155 -3.02 -16.85 28.26
CA PRO A 155 -4.48 -16.95 28.26
C PRO A 155 -5.01 -18.00 27.27
N ALA A 156 -6.09 -18.69 27.66
CA ALA A 156 -6.79 -19.60 26.78
C ALA A 156 -7.25 -18.93 25.47
N ALA A 157 -7.25 -19.74 24.40
CA ALA A 157 -7.47 -19.41 22.99
C ALA A 157 -6.37 -18.60 22.29
N ASN A 158 -5.23 -18.30 22.94
CA ASN A 158 -4.06 -17.71 22.26
C ASN A 158 -3.13 -18.79 21.66
N THR A 159 -2.23 -18.41 20.75
CA THR A 159 -1.19 -19.31 20.20
C THR A 159 0.08 -19.29 21.06
N VAL A 160 0.78 -20.43 21.16
CA VAL A 160 2.06 -20.59 21.86
C VAL A 160 3.11 -21.14 20.92
N ARG A 161 4.32 -20.58 20.93
CA ARG A 161 5.49 -21.06 20.16
C ARG A 161 6.66 -21.31 21.10
N PHE A 162 7.13 -22.56 21.18
CA PHE A 162 8.43 -22.90 21.77
C PHE A 162 9.49 -22.97 20.66
N ARG A 163 10.71 -22.47 20.92
CA ARG A 163 11.84 -22.48 19.95
C ARG A 163 13.05 -23.14 20.62
N CYS A 164 13.73 -24.07 19.94
CA CYS A 164 14.95 -24.75 20.39
C CYS A 164 16.06 -24.71 19.31
N PRO A 165 16.50 -23.51 18.88
CA PRO A 165 17.45 -23.33 17.78
C PRO A 165 18.80 -24.02 18.07
N ALA A 166 19.20 -24.92 17.17
CA ALA A 166 20.34 -25.81 17.34
C ALA A 166 21.11 -26.03 16.03
N ALA A 167 22.35 -26.52 16.17
CA ALA A 167 23.21 -26.96 15.06
C ALA A 167 24.06 -28.17 15.50
N GLY A 168 24.82 -28.75 14.55
CA GLY A 168 25.72 -29.88 14.76
C GLY A 168 25.99 -30.63 13.45
N ASN A 169 27.08 -31.41 13.39
CA ASN A 169 27.51 -32.12 12.18
C ASN A 169 27.52 -33.66 12.38
N PRO A 170 26.62 -34.46 11.75
CA PRO A 170 25.58 -34.06 10.81
C PRO A 170 24.41 -33.33 11.47
N THR A 171 23.62 -32.63 10.65
CA THR A 171 22.43 -31.88 11.06
C THR A 171 21.53 -32.72 11.98
N PRO A 172 21.25 -32.27 13.22
CA PRO A 172 20.49 -33.06 14.17
C PRO A 172 18.97 -33.02 13.88
N SER A 173 18.25 -34.02 14.38
CA SER A 173 16.79 -34.09 14.34
C SER A 173 16.19 -33.59 15.65
N ILE A 174 15.12 -32.77 15.57
CA ILE A 174 14.33 -32.33 16.72
C ILE A 174 13.06 -33.18 16.89
N SER A 175 12.80 -33.63 18.12
CA SER A 175 11.54 -34.23 18.57
C SER A 175 11.02 -33.51 19.83
N TRP A 176 9.74 -33.72 20.18
CA TRP A 176 9.10 -33.06 21.32
C TRP A 176 8.39 -34.07 22.23
N LEU A 177 8.46 -33.81 23.53
CA LEU A 177 7.81 -34.58 24.58
C LEU A 177 6.87 -33.68 25.39
N LYS A 178 5.67 -34.17 25.73
CA LYS A 178 4.77 -33.57 26.74
C LYS A 178 4.74 -34.46 27.98
N ASN A 179 5.12 -33.91 29.13
CA ASN A 179 5.21 -34.62 30.41
C ASN A 179 6.02 -35.94 30.31
N GLY A 180 7.11 -35.92 29.54
CA GLY A 180 7.99 -37.07 29.31
C GLY A 180 7.47 -38.14 28.32
N ARG A 181 6.28 -37.96 27.73
CA ARG A 181 5.75 -38.81 26.65
C ARG A 181 5.87 -38.11 25.31
N GLU A 182 5.99 -38.85 24.22
CA GLU A 182 6.12 -38.28 22.87
C GLU A 182 4.91 -37.39 22.51
N PHE A 183 5.17 -36.25 21.85
CA PHE A 183 4.16 -35.27 21.48
C PHE A 183 4.18 -35.00 19.97
N ARG A 184 3.25 -35.64 19.25
CA ARG A 184 3.04 -35.50 17.80
C ARG A 184 1.72 -34.78 17.52
N GLY A 185 1.51 -34.37 16.26
CA GLY A 185 0.29 -33.65 15.83
C GLY A 185 -1.03 -34.35 16.19
N GLU A 186 -1.05 -35.68 16.12
CA GLU A 186 -2.21 -36.53 16.47
C GLU A 186 -2.62 -36.46 17.95
N HIS A 187 -1.75 -35.98 18.85
CA HIS A 187 -2.00 -35.95 20.30
C HIS A 187 -2.82 -34.72 20.77
N ARG A 188 -3.36 -33.90 19.85
CA ARG A 188 -4.13 -32.69 20.16
C ARG A 188 -5.18 -32.38 19.09
N ILE A 189 -6.35 -31.91 19.51
CA ILE A 189 -7.47 -31.56 18.61
C ILE A 189 -7.33 -30.13 18.05
N GLY A 190 -6.71 -29.22 18.80
CA GLY A 190 -6.27 -27.92 18.29
C GLY A 190 -4.93 -28.04 17.54
N GLY A 191 -4.79 -27.32 16.43
CA GLY A 191 -3.65 -27.44 15.51
C GLY A 191 -2.27 -27.36 16.17
N ILE A 192 -1.37 -28.26 15.75
CA ILE A 192 0.05 -28.26 16.08
C ILE A 192 0.84 -28.09 14.78
N LYS A 193 1.80 -27.16 14.76
CA LYS A 193 2.77 -27.03 13.66
C LYS A 193 4.18 -27.32 14.20
N LEU A 194 4.68 -28.51 13.88
CA LEU A 194 6.06 -28.94 14.15
C LEU A 194 6.95 -28.45 13.01
N ARG A 195 7.73 -27.40 13.24
CA ARG A 195 8.61 -26.79 12.23
C ARG A 195 10.04 -27.22 12.51
N HIS A 196 10.44 -28.38 11.98
CA HIS A 196 11.76 -28.97 12.24
C HIS A 196 12.91 -28.09 11.74
N GLN A 197 12.78 -27.46 10.58
CA GLN A 197 13.79 -26.53 10.02
C GLN A 197 13.89 -25.21 10.83
N GLN A 198 12.75 -24.67 11.28
CA GLN A 198 12.66 -23.48 12.15
C GLN A 198 12.73 -23.84 13.65
N TRP A 199 13.25 -25.02 13.99
CA TRP A 199 13.49 -25.52 15.36
C TRP A 199 12.36 -25.29 16.37
N SER A 200 11.08 -25.34 15.95
CA SER A 200 9.98 -24.86 16.79
C SER A 200 8.73 -25.73 16.80
N LEU A 201 8.01 -25.64 17.91
CA LEU A 201 6.69 -26.24 18.15
C LEU A 201 5.69 -25.10 18.37
N VAL A 202 4.74 -24.95 17.45
CA VAL A 202 3.61 -24.03 17.57
C VAL A 202 2.36 -24.82 17.96
N MET A 203 1.63 -24.33 18.97
CA MET A 203 0.32 -24.83 19.37
C MET A 203 -0.70 -23.69 19.27
N GLU A 204 -1.64 -23.81 18.34
CA GLU A 204 -2.64 -22.78 18.06
C GLU A 204 -3.84 -22.91 19.02
N SER A 205 -4.37 -21.79 19.50
CA SER A 205 -5.52 -21.71 20.42
C SER A 205 -5.42 -22.66 21.65
N VAL A 206 -4.53 -22.37 22.59
CA VAL A 206 -4.30 -23.21 23.78
C VAL A 206 -5.51 -23.31 24.71
N VAL A 207 -5.74 -24.50 25.23
CA VAL A 207 -6.83 -24.85 26.17
C VAL A 207 -6.27 -25.33 27.51
N PRO A 208 -7.03 -25.34 28.63
CA PRO A 208 -6.49 -25.75 29.94
C PRO A 208 -5.88 -27.16 30.01
N SER A 209 -6.25 -28.08 29.11
CA SER A 209 -5.61 -29.39 28.95
C SER A 209 -4.25 -29.36 28.23
N ASP A 210 -3.85 -28.22 27.66
CA ASP A 210 -2.52 -28.00 27.13
C ASP A 210 -1.47 -27.73 28.21
N ARG A 211 -1.86 -27.44 29.46
CA ARG A 211 -0.93 -27.31 30.60
C ARG A 211 0.03 -28.50 30.71
N GLY A 212 1.30 -28.22 31.02
CA GLY A 212 2.32 -29.25 31.25
C GLY A 212 3.73 -28.84 30.86
N ASN A 213 4.65 -29.79 30.99
CA ASN A 213 6.05 -29.63 30.64
C ASN A 213 6.33 -30.13 29.22
N TYR A 214 6.85 -29.25 28.37
CA TYR A 214 7.20 -29.50 26.97
C TYR A 214 8.72 -29.53 26.82
N THR A 215 9.28 -30.71 26.53
CA THR A 215 10.72 -30.90 26.35
C THR A 215 11.02 -31.09 24.87
N CYS A 216 11.85 -30.24 24.28
CA CYS A 216 12.48 -30.55 23.00
C CYS A 216 13.70 -31.43 23.24
N VAL A 217 13.91 -32.41 22.36
CA VAL A 217 15.10 -33.25 22.30
C VAL A 217 15.69 -33.10 20.91
N VAL A 218 16.97 -32.72 20.84
CA VAL A 218 17.70 -32.52 19.58
C VAL A 218 18.89 -33.47 19.57
N GLU A 219 18.98 -34.33 18.56
CA GLU A 219 19.93 -35.44 18.54
C GLU A 219 20.52 -35.73 17.15
N ASN A 220 21.75 -36.24 17.15
CA ASN A 220 22.38 -36.86 15.98
C ASN A 220 23.22 -38.08 16.39
N LYS A 221 23.95 -38.68 15.46
CA LYS A 221 24.79 -39.87 15.69
C LYS A 221 25.92 -39.70 16.72
N PHE A 222 26.19 -38.47 17.20
CA PHE A 222 27.27 -38.13 18.12
C PHE A 222 26.77 -37.58 19.48
N GLY A 223 25.50 -37.22 19.64
CA GLY A 223 24.98 -36.73 20.92
C GLY A 223 23.50 -36.31 20.91
N SER A 224 22.98 -35.98 22.09
CA SER A 224 21.60 -35.54 22.31
C SER A 224 21.55 -34.45 23.40
N ILE A 225 20.88 -33.33 23.08
CA ILE A 225 20.64 -32.19 23.98
C ILE A 225 19.13 -31.99 24.19
N ARG A 226 18.73 -31.34 25.30
CA ARG A 226 17.31 -31.13 25.63
C ARG A 226 17.08 -29.85 26.45
N GLN A 227 15.95 -29.20 26.22
CA GLN A 227 15.44 -28.06 26.98
C GLN A 227 13.96 -28.31 27.32
N THR A 228 13.54 -27.93 28.53
CA THR A 228 12.16 -28.07 28.99
C THR A 228 11.53 -26.72 29.27
N TYR A 229 10.34 -26.51 28.73
CA TYR A 229 9.44 -25.40 29.03
C TYR A 229 8.27 -25.91 29.89
N THR A 230 7.73 -25.06 30.75
CA THR A 230 6.46 -25.26 31.45
C THR A 230 5.43 -24.32 30.85
N LEU A 231 4.32 -24.87 30.35
CA LEU A 231 3.16 -24.09 29.93
C LEU A 231 2.10 -24.12 31.03
N ASP A 232 1.74 -22.94 31.54
CA ASP A 232 0.48 -22.72 32.22
C ASP A 232 -0.49 -21.97 31.29
N VAL A 233 -1.74 -22.42 31.26
CA VAL A 233 -2.80 -21.82 30.46
C VAL A 233 -3.73 -21.09 31.41
N LEU A 234 -3.74 -19.76 31.34
CA LEU A 234 -4.59 -18.94 32.20
C LEU A 234 -6.04 -19.04 31.73
N GLU A 235 -6.90 -19.52 32.60
CA GLU A 235 -8.35 -19.52 32.38
C GLU A 235 -8.87 -18.09 32.49
N ARG A 236 -9.60 -17.64 31.47
CA ARG A 236 -10.30 -16.34 31.53
C ARG A 236 -11.42 -16.44 32.55
N SER A 237 -11.61 -15.39 33.35
CA SER A 237 -12.68 -15.35 34.34
C SER A 237 -14.04 -15.30 33.62
N PRO A 238 -15.01 -16.17 33.97
CA PRO A 238 -16.36 -16.13 33.38
C PRO A 238 -17.21 -14.95 33.91
N HIS A 239 -16.58 -13.97 34.56
CA HIS A 239 -17.24 -12.85 35.22
C HIS A 239 -17.25 -11.63 34.31
N ARG A 240 -18.45 -11.11 34.02
CA ARG A 240 -18.62 -9.76 33.45
C ARG A 240 -17.88 -8.73 34.33
N PRO A 241 -17.38 -7.61 33.77
CA PRO A 241 -16.70 -6.58 34.55
C PRO A 241 -17.53 -6.12 35.76
N ILE A 242 -16.91 -6.10 36.94
CA ILE A 242 -17.59 -5.85 38.22
C ILE A 242 -17.22 -4.45 38.72
N LEU A 243 -18.22 -3.58 38.89
CA LEU A 243 -18.03 -2.28 39.54
C LEU A 243 -17.64 -2.47 41.02
N GLN A 244 -16.68 -1.68 41.51
CA GLN A 244 -16.35 -1.65 42.93
C GLN A 244 -17.55 -1.15 43.74
N ALA A 245 -17.98 -1.90 44.76
CA ALA A 245 -19.08 -1.51 45.63
C ALA A 245 -18.86 -0.10 46.22
N GLY A 246 -19.88 0.76 46.08
CA GLY A 246 -19.81 2.17 46.46
C GLY A 246 -19.29 3.13 45.37
N LEU A 247 -18.91 2.63 44.19
CA LEU A 247 -18.49 3.44 43.04
C LEU A 247 -19.26 3.07 41.74
N PRO A 248 -19.64 4.05 40.90
CA PRO A 248 -19.58 5.49 41.15
C PRO A 248 -20.54 5.93 42.27
N ALA A 249 -20.09 6.87 43.10
CA ALA A 249 -20.89 7.44 44.18
C ALA A 249 -21.70 8.65 43.69
N ASN A 250 -22.89 8.85 44.27
CA ASN A 250 -23.66 10.08 44.10
C ASN A 250 -22.86 11.27 44.68
N GLN A 251 -22.86 12.40 43.98
CA GLN A 251 -22.20 13.64 44.41
C GLN A 251 -23.15 14.83 44.30
N THR A 252 -23.00 15.78 45.22
CA THR A 252 -23.70 17.08 45.19
C THR A 252 -22.68 18.16 44.90
N ALA A 253 -22.80 18.82 43.75
CA ALA A 253 -21.94 19.93 43.34
C ALA A 253 -22.68 21.27 43.45
N VAL A 254 -21.93 22.37 43.50
CA VAL A 254 -22.50 23.73 43.47
C VAL A 254 -22.81 24.09 42.01
N LEU A 255 -23.88 24.85 41.77
CA LEU A 255 -24.21 25.31 40.42
C LEU A 255 -23.06 26.14 39.84
N GLY A 256 -22.44 25.64 38.77
CA GLY A 256 -21.29 26.26 38.11
C GLY A 256 -19.91 25.75 38.54
N SER A 257 -19.82 24.77 39.46
CA SER A 257 -18.57 24.05 39.76
C SER A 257 -18.47 22.72 39.02
N ASP A 258 -17.26 22.31 38.64
CA ASP A 258 -16.96 20.98 38.12
C ASP A 258 -17.38 19.86 39.12
N VAL A 259 -17.63 18.66 38.59
CA VAL A 259 -17.91 17.44 39.35
C VAL A 259 -17.12 16.28 38.75
N GLU A 260 -16.56 15.39 39.59
CA GLU A 260 -15.56 14.39 39.17
C GLU A 260 -15.94 12.97 39.63
N PHE A 261 -16.59 12.23 38.74
CA PHE A 261 -17.05 10.87 39.04
C PHE A 261 -15.95 9.83 38.83
N HIS A 262 -15.91 8.84 39.74
CA HIS A 262 -14.90 7.79 39.77
C HIS A 262 -15.54 6.43 39.50
N CYS A 263 -15.12 5.75 38.43
CA CYS A 263 -15.54 4.38 38.11
C CYS A 263 -14.35 3.44 38.32
N LYS A 264 -14.48 2.47 39.22
CA LYS A 264 -13.48 1.39 39.41
C LYS A 264 -14.10 0.06 39.05
N VAL A 265 -13.40 -0.70 38.21
CA VAL A 265 -13.88 -1.95 37.61
C VAL A 265 -12.86 -3.05 37.84
N TYR A 266 -13.31 -4.19 38.35
CA TYR A 266 -12.56 -5.43 38.41
C TYR A 266 -12.92 -6.30 37.21
N SER A 267 -11.94 -6.60 36.37
CA SER A 267 -12.06 -7.52 35.23
C SER A 267 -10.67 -8.04 34.85
N ASP A 268 -10.61 -9.26 34.30
CA ASP A 268 -9.39 -9.88 33.76
C ASP A 268 -9.10 -9.44 32.31
N ALA A 269 -10.13 -9.07 31.56
CA ALA A 269 -10.03 -8.30 30.33
C ALA A 269 -10.02 -6.79 30.63
N GLN A 270 -9.41 -5.98 29.77
CA GLN A 270 -9.44 -4.53 29.94
C GLN A 270 -10.85 -3.98 29.64
N PRO A 271 -11.54 -3.35 30.61
CA PRO A 271 -12.94 -2.99 30.47
C PRO A 271 -13.13 -1.73 29.62
N HIS A 272 -14.12 -1.73 28.73
CA HIS A 272 -14.62 -0.51 28.11
C HIS A 272 -15.56 0.20 29.09
N ILE A 273 -15.31 1.48 29.36
CA ILE A 273 -16.06 2.28 30.34
C ILE A 273 -16.63 3.50 29.61
N GLN A 274 -17.96 3.62 29.65
CA GLN A 274 -18.72 4.70 29.03
C GLN A 274 -19.57 5.37 30.11
N TRP A 275 -19.54 6.70 30.18
CA TRP A 275 -20.35 7.47 31.12
C TRP A 275 -21.59 8.01 30.42
N LEU A 276 -22.75 7.90 31.06
CA LEU A 276 -24.05 8.28 30.51
C LEU A 276 -24.76 9.26 31.46
N LYS A 277 -25.19 10.41 30.93
CA LYS A 277 -26.09 11.36 31.60
C LYS A 277 -27.50 11.13 31.09
N HIS A 278 -28.41 10.70 31.96
CA HIS A 278 -29.84 10.69 31.62
C HIS A 278 -30.34 12.12 31.41
N VAL A 279 -31.12 12.35 30.35
CA VAL A 279 -31.71 13.64 30.00
C VAL A 279 -33.24 13.53 29.89
N GLU A 280 -33.92 14.67 29.92
CA GLU A 280 -35.36 14.77 29.69
C GLU A 280 -35.60 15.39 28.32
N VAL A 281 -36.31 14.68 27.44
CA VAL A 281 -36.75 15.18 26.12
C VAL A 281 -38.26 15.25 26.14
N ASN A 282 -38.82 16.44 25.91
CA ASN A 282 -40.26 16.72 26.00
C ASN A 282 -40.92 16.25 27.31
N GLY A 283 -40.18 16.31 28.43
CA GLY A 283 -40.63 15.87 29.76
C GLY A 283 -40.56 14.36 30.01
N SER A 284 -40.10 13.54 29.05
CA SER A 284 -39.85 12.11 29.24
C SER A 284 -38.36 11.79 29.38
N LYS A 285 -38.04 10.78 30.18
CA LYS A 285 -36.69 10.18 30.28
C LYS A 285 -36.48 8.98 29.37
N VAL A 286 -37.52 8.56 28.65
CA VAL A 286 -37.53 7.40 27.75
C VAL A 286 -38.20 7.72 26.42
N GLY A 287 -37.71 7.11 25.35
CA GLY A 287 -38.30 7.15 24.02
C GLY A 287 -39.60 6.34 23.92
N PRO A 288 -40.31 6.43 22.78
CA PRO A 288 -41.54 5.66 22.52
C PRO A 288 -41.34 4.13 22.55
N ASP A 289 -40.09 3.69 22.40
CA ASP A 289 -39.60 2.31 22.47
C ASP A 289 -39.21 1.85 23.89
N GLY A 290 -39.17 2.78 24.86
CA GLY A 290 -38.69 2.55 26.22
C GLY A 290 -37.19 2.74 26.43
N THR A 291 -36.41 3.09 25.39
CA THR A 291 -34.97 3.36 25.51
C THR A 291 -34.76 4.66 26.28
N PRO A 292 -33.90 4.71 27.33
CA PRO A 292 -33.67 5.94 28.07
C PRO A 292 -32.94 6.98 27.21
N TYR A 293 -33.41 8.23 27.23
CA TYR A 293 -32.67 9.34 26.62
C TYR A 293 -31.41 9.61 27.43
N VAL A 294 -30.24 9.35 26.83
CA VAL A 294 -28.94 9.49 27.47
C VAL A 294 -27.94 10.23 26.57
N THR A 295 -27.21 11.17 27.15
CA THR A 295 -26.04 11.81 26.53
C THR A 295 -24.78 11.10 26.99
N VAL A 296 -23.88 10.75 26.07
CA VAL A 296 -22.57 10.19 26.43
C VAL A 296 -21.69 11.30 26.98
N LEU A 297 -21.23 11.15 28.23
CA LEU A 297 -20.24 12.06 28.81
C LEU A 297 -18.83 11.63 28.38
N LYS A 298 -18.05 12.62 27.93
CA LYS A 298 -16.75 12.49 27.24
C LYS A 298 -15.88 11.34 27.74
N VAL A 299 -15.45 10.48 26.81
CA VAL A 299 -14.39 9.48 27.05
C VAL A 299 -13.08 10.23 27.29
N SER A 300 -12.49 10.10 28.47
CA SER A 300 -11.14 10.60 28.72
C SER A 300 -10.11 9.61 28.17
N LEU A 301 -9.20 10.12 27.33
CA LEU A 301 -8.02 9.41 26.84
C LEU A 301 -6.74 9.79 27.62
N GLU A 302 -6.85 10.64 28.64
CA GLU A 302 -5.71 11.13 29.43
C GLU A 302 -5.64 10.45 30.80
N SER A 303 -4.67 9.55 30.99
CA SER A 303 -4.26 9.00 32.29
C SER A 303 -2.84 8.42 32.26
N ASN A 304 -1.88 9.15 31.69
CA ASN A 304 -0.46 8.77 31.76
C ASN A 304 0.17 9.26 33.07
N ALA A 305 -0.07 8.53 34.17
CA ALA A 305 0.54 8.82 35.47
C ALA A 305 0.72 7.55 36.33
N SER A 306 1.96 7.04 36.35
CA SER A 306 2.48 6.01 37.29
C SER A 306 1.85 4.60 37.26
N MET A 307 2.68 3.61 37.57
CA MET A 307 2.21 2.28 37.94
C MET A 307 1.45 2.36 39.29
N ASN A 308 0.15 2.01 39.28
CA ASN A 308 -0.79 1.76 40.41
C ASN A 308 -2.04 2.66 40.54
N SER A 309 -2.49 3.41 39.52
CA SER A 309 -3.80 4.10 39.57
C SER A 309 -4.67 3.94 38.32
N ASN A 310 -5.39 2.83 38.21
CA ASN A 310 -6.48 2.65 37.25
C ASN A 310 -7.74 3.43 37.71
N THR A 311 -7.82 4.71 37.34
CA THR A 311 -9.00 5.56 37.59
C THR A 311 -9.30 6.46 36.38
N PRO A 312 -10.31 6.12 35.54
CA PRO A 312 -10.82 7.06 34.55
C PRO A 312 -11.57 8.20 35.24
N LEU A 313 -11.20 9.44 34.93
CA LEU A 313 -11.81 10.66 35.45
C LEU A 313 -12.57 11.39 34.33
N VAL A 314 -13.68 12.02 34.69
CA VAL A 314 -14.45 12.91 33.80
C VAL A 314 -14.71 14.22 34.54
N ARG A 315 -14.41 15.34 33.89
CA ARG A 315 -14.81 16.70 34.31
C ARG A 315 -15.82 17.25 33.32
N ILE A 316 -16.78 18.00 33.83
CA ILE A 316 -17.89 18.59 33.06
C ILE A 316 -17.85 20.09 33.28
N ALA A 317 -17.62 20.86 32.22
CA ALA A 317 -17.61 22.33 32.24
C ALA A 317 -18.85 22.89 31.52
N ARG A 318 -19.35 24.04 32.01
CA ARG A 318 -20.38 24.94 31.46
C ARG A 318 -21.34 24.38 30.38
N LEU A 319 -22.61 24.22 30.78
CA LEU A 319 -23.75 24.15 29.86
C LEU A 319 -24.17 25.58 29.43
N SER A 320 -24.48 25.79 28.15
CA SER A 320 -25.18 26.99 27.65
C SER A 320 -26.09 26.62 26.48
N SER A 321 -27.38 26.95 26.58
CA SER A 321 -28.37 26.64 25.54
C SER A 321 -28.23 27.55 24.32
N GLY A 322 -28.22 26.97 23.11
CA GLY A 322 -28.38 27.68 21.85
C GLY A 322 -29.20 26.84 20.87
N GLU A 323 -30.34 27.35 20.42
CA GLU A 323 -31.22 26.64 19.49
C GLU A 323 -30.74 26.80 18.03
N GLY A 324 -30.76 25.70 17.27
CA GLY A 324 -30.47 25.68 15.84
C GLY A 324 -31.10 24.46 15.16
N PRO A 325 -31.20 24.42 13.82
CA PRO A 325 -31.75 23.27 13.10
C PRO A 325 -30.75 22.11 13.13
N THR A 326 -31.10 21.00 13.80
CA THR A 326 -30.22 19.84 13.97
C THR A 326 -30.33 18.83 12.84
N LEU A 327 -29.21 18.18 12.51
CA LEU A 327 -29.17 17.01 11.62
C LEU A 327 -29.59 15.76 12.41
N ALA A 328 -30.55 15.02 11.89
CA ALA A 328 -31.35 14.08 12.69
C ALA A 328 -30.63 12.81 13.21
N ASN A 329 -29.42 12.51 12.74
CA ASN A 329 -28.73 11.23 12.95
C ASN A 329 -27.32 11.33 13.56
N VAL A 330 -26.86 12.53 13.94
CA VAL A 330 -25.50 12.75 14.45
C VAL A 330 -25.54 13.27 15.89
N SER A 331 -24.79 12.64 16.78
CA SER A 331 -24.58 13.07 18.15
C SER A 331 -23.91 14.46 18.17
N GLU A 332 -24.59 15.46 18.73
CA GLU A 332 -24.15 16.86 18.71
C GLU A 332 -22.92 17.07 19.61
N LEU A 333 -21.73 16.88 19.02
CA LEU A 333 -20.44 17.06 19.67
C LEU A 333 -20.13 18.56 19.79
N GLU A 334 -20.28 19.12 20.99
CA GLU A 334 -19.80 20.47 21.31
C GLU A 334 -18.28 20.56 21.13
N LEU A 335 -17.84 21.01 19.95
CA LEU A 335 -16.45 21.27 19.65
C LEU A 335 -15.99 22.53 20.41
N PRO A 336 -14.80 22.54 21.03
CA PRO A 336 -14.29 23.72 21.69
C PRO A 336 -13.96 24.82 20.67
N ALA A 337 -14.45 26.04 20.93
CA ALA A 337 -14.15 27.19 20.09
C ALA A 337 -12.64 27.48 20.05
N ASP A 338 -12.09 27.65 18.85
CA ASP A 338 -10.68 27.98 18.62
C ASP A 338 -10.55 29.37 17.95
N PRO A 339 -10.37 30.46 18.73
CA PRO A 339 -10.38 31.83 18.20
C PRO A 339 -9.27 32.15 17.20
N LYS A 340 -8.28 31.27 17.01
CA LYS A 340 -7.25 31.42 15.98
C LYS A 340 -7.79 31.07 14.58
N TRP A 341 -8.74 30.14 14.51
CA TRP A 341 -9.26 29.55 13.27
C TRP A 341 -10.77 29.79 13.03
N GLU A 342 -11.54 30.14 14.07
CA GLU A 342 -12.99 30.32 13.97
C GLU A 342 -13.37 31.51 13.07
N LEU A 343 -14.14 31.24 12.02
CA LEU A 343 -14.78 32.23 11.15
C LEU A 343 -16.26 32.36 11.54
N SER A 344 -16.75 33.60 11.70
CA SER A 344 -18.18 33.83 11.89
C SER A 344 -18.96 33.44 10.63
N ARG A 345 -20.00 32.61 10.79
CA ARG A 345 -20.86 32.12 9.69
C ARG A 345 -21.46 33.25 8.84
N ALA A 346 -21.73 34.41 9.43
CA ALA A 346 -22.22 35.60 8.73
C ALA A 346 -21.20 36.22 7.75
N ARG A 347 -19.95 35.73 7.73
CA ARG A 347 -18.89 36.11 6.78
C ARG A 347 -18.58 35.01 5.75
N LEU A 348 -19.42 33.98 5.65
CA LEU A 348 -19.28 32.86 4.72
C LEU A 348 -20.54 32.67 3.89
N THR A 349 -20.43 32.78 2.56
CA THR A 349 -21.52 32.55 1.62
C THR A 349 -21.25 31.25 0.86
N LEU A 350 -22.00 30.20 1.15
CA LEU A 350 -21.91 28.92 0.44
C LEU A 350 -22.45 29.05 -1.01
N GLY A 351 -21.83 28.31 -1.93
CA GLY A 351 -22.15 28.30 -3.36
C GLY A 351 -22.30 26.88 -3.91
N LYS A 352 -21.86 26.66 -5.16
CA LYS A 352 -22.04 25.38 -5.85
C LYS A 352 -21.28 24.21 -5.19
N PRO A 353 -21.80 22.98 -5.21
CA PRO A 353 -21.00 21.79 -4.88
C PRO A 353 -19.82 21.65 -5.85
N LEU A 354 -18.70 21.16 -5.32
CA LEU A 354 -17.45 20.88 -6.05
C LEU A 354 -17.20 19.37 -6.17
N GLY A 355 -17.62 18.60 -5.17
CA GLY A 355 -17.50 17.15 -5.15
C GLY A 355 -18.19 16.55 -3.94
N GLU A 356 -18.50 15.27 -4.03
CA GLU A 356 -19.18 14.52 -2.97
C GLU A 356 -18.45 13.18 -2.76
N GLY A 357 -18.01 12.93 -1.53
CA GLY A 357 -17.18 11.78 -1.18
C GLY A 357 -17.93 10.72 -0.38
N CYS A 358 -17.20 9.70 0.07
CA CYS A 358 -17.69 8.74 1.07
C CYS A 358 -17.71 9.33 2.49
N PHE A 359 -17.03 10.47 2.73
CA PHE A 359 -16.77 11.03 4.07
C PHE A 359 -17.33 12.46 4.25
N GLY A 360 -18.19 12.92 3.34
CA GLY A 360 -18.76 14.28 3.37
C GLY A 360 -19.00 14.89 1.99
N GLN A 361 -19.36 16.16 1.97
CA GLN A 361 -19.54 17.00 0.78
C GLN A 361 -18.52 18.15 0.79
N VAL A 362 -18.09 18.58 -0.40
CA VAL A 362 -17.26 19.78 -0.59
C VAL A 362 -17.99 20.78 -1.48
N VAL A 363 -18.15 22.01 -1.00
CA VAL A 363 -18.76 23.11 -1.76
C VAL A 363 -17.79 24.28 -1.94
N MET A 364 -17.99 25.05 -3.00
CA MET A 364 -17.37 26.36 -3.19
C MET A 364 -18.05 27.37 -2.25
N ALA A 365 -17.32 28.32 -1.69
CA ALA A 365 -17.88 29.43 -0.93
C ALA A 365 -17.04 30.70 -1.08
N GLU A 366 -17.63 31.85 -0.77
CA GLU A 366 -16.93 33.12 -0.61
C GLU A 366 -16.81 33.48 0.88
N ALA A 367 -15.58 33.71 1.35
CA ALA A 367 -15.28 34.01 2.74
C ALA A 367 -14.67 35.43 2.89
N ILE A 368 -15.25 36.25 3.76
CA ILE A 368 -14.82 37.64 4.00
C ILE A 368 -14.00 37.71 5.29
N GLY A 369 -12.79 38.29 5.22
CA GLY A 369 -11.92 38.45 6.39
C GLY A 369 -11.33 37.14 6.91
N ILE A 370 -11.07 36.20 6.00
CA ILE A 370 -10.27 35.00 6.23
C ILE A 370 -8.78 35.26 5.94
N ASP A 371 -8.52 36.06 4.90
CA ASP A 371 -7.26 36.78 4.70
C ASP A 371 -7.25 38.01 5.62
N LYS A 372 -6.22 38.11 6.49
CA LYS A 372 -6.07 39.22 7.44
C LYS A 372 -5.49 40.48 6.80
N ASP A 373 -4.69 40.32 5.75
CA ASP A 373 -4.07 41.43 5.01
C ASP A 373 -5.06 42.06 4.02
N ARG A 374 -6.14 41.33 3.68
CA ARG A 374 -7.21 41.78 2.77
C ARG A 374 -8.61 41.65 3.38
N ALA A 375 -8.74 41.99 4.66
CA ALA A 375 -9.90 41.66 5.50
C ALA A 375 -11.30 42.04 4.95
N ALA A 376 -11.39 43.05 4.07
CA ALA A 376 -12.65 43.48 3.45
C ALA A 376 -12.97 42.83 2.10
N LYS A 377 -12.04 42.08 1.48
CA LYS A 377 -12.26 41.42 0.19
C LYS A 377 -12.80 40.00 0.41
N PRO A 378 -13.83 39.54 -0.33
CA PRO A 378 -14.18 38.13 -0.37
C PRO A 378 -13.06 37.31 -1.03
N VAL A 379 -12.86 36.09 -0.52
CA VAL A 379 -11.91 35.10 -1.03
C VAL A 379 -12.66 33.81 -1.31
N THR A 380 -12.53 33.29 -2.53
CA THR A 380 -13.08 31.98 -2.92
C THR A 380 -12.35 30.87 -2.17
N VAL A 381 -13.10 30.04 -1.44
CA VAL A 381 -12.60 28.92 -0.64
C VAL A 381 -13.38 27.64 -0.98
N ALA A 382 -12.81 26.49 -0.62
CA ALA A 382 -13.55 25.24 -0.55
C ALA A 382 -13.97 24.98 0.90
N VAL A 383 -15.17 24.44 1.11
CA VAL A 383 -15.70 24.12 2.43
C VAL A 383 -16.06 22.64 2.47
N LYS A 384 -15.38 21.88 3.33
CA LYS A 384 -15.70 20.47 3.63
C LYS A 384 -16.71 20.42 4.78
N MET A 385 -17.77 19.64 4.62
CA MET A 385 -18.87 19.52 5.57
C MET A 385 -19.49 18.12 5.51
N LEU A 386 -20.30 17.80 6.52
CA LEU A 386 -21.08 16.56 6.55
C LEU A 386 -22.26 16.60 5.57
N LYS A 387 -22.77 15.41 5.24
CA LYS A 387 -24.02 15.22 4.49
C LYS A 387 -25.21 15.07 5.45
N ASP A 388 -26.42 15.11 4.90
CA ASP A 388 -27.66 14.84 5.63
C ASP A 388 -27.74 13.40 6.19
N ASP A 389 -27.07 12.44 5.55
CA ASP A 389 -27.00 11.02 5.93
C ASP A 389 -25.71 10.63 6.68
N ALA A 390 -24.90 11.62 7.08
CA ALA A 390 -23.62 11.37 7.76
C ALA A 390 -23.78 10.71 9.14
N THR A 391 -22.74 9.99 9.57
CA THR A 391 -22.68 9.29 10.86
C THR A 391 -21.76 10.00 11.86
N ASP A 392 -21.86 9.62 13.14
CA ASP A 392 -20.90 10.01 14.20
C ASP A 392 -19.43 9.70 13.82
N LYS A 393 -19.20 8.68 12.98
CA LYS A 393 -17.87 8.38 12.47
C LYS A 393 -17.38 9.44 11.48
N ASP A 394 -18.24 9.89 10.58
CA ASP A 394 -17.87 10.89 9.56
C ASP A 394 -17.61 12.26 10.21
N LEU A 395 -18.39 12.62 11.25
CA LEU A 395 -18.07 13.75 12.13
C LEU A 395 -16.68 13.59 12.78
N SER A 396 -16.39 12.42 13.36
CA SER A 396 -15.10 12.15 14.02
C SER A 396 -13.91 12.20 13.05
N ASP A 397 -14.07 11.67 11.83
CA ASP A 397 -13.02 11.71 10.80
C ASP A 397 -12.82 13.16 10.28
N LEU A 398 -13.88 13.94 10.04
CA LEU A 398 -13.80 15.35 9.62
C LEU A 398 -13.17 16.26 10.70
N VAL A 399 -13.48 16.02 11.98
CA VAL A 399 -12.83 16.70 13.11
C VAL A 399 -11.35 16.32 13.20
N SER A 400 -11.02 15.03 13.02
CA SER A 400 -9.64 14.55 13.01
C SER A 400 -8.82 15.19 11.88
N GLU A 401 -9.42 15.35 10.69
CA GLU A 401 -8.81 16.02 9.54
C GLU A 401 -8.56 17.51 9.82
N MET A 402 -9.53 18.23 10.38
CA MET A 402 -9.39 19.63 10.76
C MET A 402 -8.22 19.85 11.73
N GLU A 403 -8.16 19.09 12.83
CA GLU A 403 -7.07 19.19 13.81
C GLU A 403 -5.72 18.80 13.21
N MET A 404 -5.69 17.81 12.31
CA MET A 404 -4.46 17.45 11.59
C MET A 404 -3.92 18.60 10.75
N MET A 405 -4.79 19.31 10.01
CA MET A 405 -4.38 20.45 9.21
C MET A 405 -3.95 21.66 10.05
N LYS A 406 -4.46 21.82 11.29
CA LYS A 406 -3.93 22.80 12.25
C LYS A 406 -2.50 22.48 12.67
N MET A 407 -2.18 21.20 12.85
CA MET A 407 -0.86 20.70 13.31
C MET A 407 0.20 20.68 12.20
N ILE A 408 -0.18 20.31 10.97
CA ILE A 408 0.74 20.27 9.81
C ILE A 408 1.32 21.65 9.49
N GLY A 409 0.59 22.74 9.74
CA GLY A 409 1.04 24.09 9.40
C GLY A 409 0.74 24.47 7.95
N LYS A 410 1.63 25.25 7.31
CA LYS A 410 1.41 25.79 5.95
C LYS A 410 2.56 25.47 5.01
N HIS A 411 2.23 24.98 3.81
CA HIS A 411 3.19 24.73 2.73
C HIS A 411 2.62 25.11 1.35
N LYS A 412 3.47 25.36 0.35
CA LYS A 412 3.01 25.69 -1.01
C LYS A 412 2.23 24.53 -1.63
N ASN A 413 2.76 23.32 -1.51
CA ASN A 413 2.25 22.12 -2.19
C ASN A 413 1.34 21.24 -1.33
N ILE A 414 0.64 21.85 -0.37
CA ILE A 414 -0.40 21.25 0.45
C ILE A 414 -1.63 22.18 0.38
N ILE A 415 -2.84 21.62 0.44
CA ILE A 415 -4.06 22.39 0.69
C ILE A 415 -4.03 22.89 2.14
N ASN A 416 -3.86 24.19 2.31
CA ASN A 416 -3.76 24.81 3.63
C ASN A 416 -5.15 25.03 4.24
N LEU A 417 -5.27 24.79 5.56
CA LEU A 417 -6.41 25.25 6.33
C LEU A 417 -6.44 26.78 6.35
N LEU A 418 -7.63 27.35 6.14
CA LEU A 418 -7.88 28.79 6.19
C LEU A 418 -8.71 29.18 7.42
N GLY A 419 -9.62 28.31 7.86
CA GLY A 419 -10.42 28.49 9.07
C GLY A 419 -11.44 27.37 9.28
N ALA A 420 -12.31 27.53 10.26
CA ALA A 420 -13.44 26.64 10.51
C ALA A 420 -14.67 27.43 11.01
N CYS A 421 -15.86 26.87 10.87
CA CYS A 421 -17.02 27.27 11.68
C CYS A 421 -17.39 26.08 12.56
N THR A 422 -16.96 26.11 13.82
CA THR A 422 -17.22 25.05 14.81
C THR A 422 -18.43 25.37 15.69
N GLN A 423 -18.76 26.65 15.88
CA GLN A 423 -19.79 27.09 16.84
C GLN A 423 -21.14 27.37 16.17
N GLY A 424 -22.25 27.15 16.87
CA GLY A 424 -23.59 27.61 16.49
C GLY A 424 -24.06 27.14 15.11
N GLY A 425 -23.96 25.84 14.83
CA GLY A 425 -24.39 25.22 13.56
C GLY A 425 -23.46 24.07 13.13
N PRO A 426 -23.68 23.49 11.94
CA PRO A 426 -22.91 22.34 11.44
C PRO A 426 -21.41 22.66 11.26
N LEU A 427 -20.54 21.66 11.45
CA LEU A 427 -19.11 21.83 11.25
C LEU A 427 -18.76 22.13 9.79
N TYR A 428 -18.13 23.29 9.56
CA TYR A 428 -17.55 23.66 8.27
C TYR A 428 -16.02 23.79 8.41
N VAL A 429 -15.27 23.09 7.56
CA VAL A 429 -13.79 23.20 7.49
C VAL A 429 -13.42 23.94 6.21
N LEU A 430 -12.81 25.12 6.34
CA LEU A 430 -12.54 26.03 5.22
C LEU A 430 -11.08 25.91 4.78
N VAL A 431 -10.88 25.56 3.50
CA VAL A 431 -9.57 25.28 2.92
C VAL A 431 -9.37 26.04 1.60
N GLU A 432 -8.13 26.12 1.11
CA GLU A 432 -7.81 26.74 -0.18
C GLU A 432 -8.64 26.15 -1.33
N TYR A 433 -9.18 27.01 -2.20
CA TYR A 433 -9.84 26.57 -3.43
C TYR A 433 -8.81 26.23 -4.52
N ALA A 434 -9.00 25.08 -5.19
CA ALA A 434 -8.18 24.61 -6.30
C ALA A 434 -9.01 24.54 -7.58
N ALA A 435 -8.87 25.55 -8.43
CA ALA A 435 -9.78 25.81 -9.55
C ALA A 435 -9.86 24.69 -10.61
N LYS A 436 -8.76 23.96 -10.82
CA LYS A 436 -8.63 22.94 -11.87
C LYS A 436 -8.93 21.51 -11.37
N GLY A 437 -9.50 21.38 -10.18
CA GLY A 437 -9.98 20.10 -9.63
C GLY A 437 -8.85 19.18 -9.18
N ASN A 438 -9.05 17.87 -9.29
CA ASN A 438 -8.06 16.86 -8.92
C ASN A 438 -7.12 16.51 -10.09
N LEU A 439 -5.88 16.13 -9.75
CA LEU A 439 -4.81 15.87 -10.69
C LEU A 439 -5.15 14.73 -11.67
N ARG A 440 -5.84 13.68 -11.23
CA ARG A 440 -6.22 12.56 -12.11
C ARG A 440 -7.05 13.03 -13.30
N GLU A 441 -8.11 13.79 -13.06
CA GLU A 441 -8.99 14.28 -14.13
C GLU A 441 -8.37 15.46 -14.90
N PHE A 442 -7.56 16.30 -14.24
CA PHE A 442 -6.73 17.32 -14.91
C PHE A 442 -5.77 16.73 -15.96
N LEU A 443 -5.11 15.61 -15.63
CA LEU A 443 -4.23 14.85 -16.55
C LEU A 443 -5.04 14.21 -17.69
N ARG A 444 -6.18 13.58 -17.38
CA ARG A 444 -7.04 12.90 -18.36
C ARG A 444 -7.61 13.85 -19.41
N ALA A 445 -8.04 15.04 -19.00
CA ALA A 445 -8.53 16.09 -19.89
C ALA A 445 -7.47 16.61 -20.89
N ARG A 446 -6.18 16.26 -20.69
CA ARG A 446 -5.02 16.70 -21.48
C ARG A 446 -4.31 15.55 -22.21
N ARG A 447 -4.98 14.40 -22.33
CA ARG A 447 -4.49 13.24 -23.11
C ARG A 447 -4.46 13.54 -24.61
N PRO A 448 -3.44 13.05 -25.36
CA PRO A 448 -3.44 13.12 -26.82
C PRO A 448 -4.66 12.41 -27.43
N PRO A 449 -5.26 12.95 -28.51
CA PRO A 449 -6.36 12.29 -29.21
C PRO A 449 -5.99 10.87 -29.68
N GLY A 450 -6.89 9.90 -29.46
CA GLY A 450 -6.72 8.51 -29.88
C GLY A 450 -6.06 7.57 -28.85
N LEU A 451 -5.70 8.05 -27.65
CA LEU A 451 -5.10 7.19 -26.61
C LEU A 451 -6.13 6.33 -25.83
N ASP A 452 -7.42 6.70 -25.85
CA ASP A 452 -8.52 5.94 -25.25
C ASP A 452 -9.72 5.88 -26.21
N TYR A 453 -10.51 4.80 -26.13
CA TYR A 453 -11.85 4.69 -26.76
C TYR A 453 -12.94 5.38 -25.91
N SER A 454 -12.68 6.59 -25.41
CA SER A 454 -13.67 7.39 -24.67
C SER A 454 -14.57 8.19 -25.63
N PHE A 455 -15.88 8.11 -25.43
CA PHE A 455 -16.89 8.61 -26.38
C PHE A 455 -17.12 10.14 -26.36
N ASP A 456 -16.19 10.92 -25.83
CA ASP A 456 -16.35 12.34 -25.48
C ASP A 456 -15.64 13.28 -26.49
N THR A 457 -15.72 12.93 -27.78
CA THR A 457 -15.02 13.61 -28.89
C THR A 457 -15.69 14.92 -29.31
N CYS A 458 -15.79 15.89 -28.40
CA CYS A 458 -16.47 17.18 -28.66
C CYS A 458 -15.75 18.44 -28.13
N LYS A 459 -14.51 18.33 -27.62
CA LYS A 459 -13.67 19.49 -27.28
C LYS A 459 -12.25 19.30 -27.81
N PRO A 460 -11.59 20.35 -28.35
CA PRO A 460 -10.14 20.32 -28.51
C PRO A 460 -9.51 20.22 -27.10
N PRO A 461 -8.39 19.49 -26.93
CA PRO A 461 -7.72 19.42 -25.63
C PRO A 461 -7.23 20.81 -25.23
N GLU A 462 -7.56 21.22 -24.00
CA GLU A 462 -6.86 22.30 -23.32
C GLU A 462 -5.38 21.91 -23.24
N GLU A 463 -4.47 22.83 -23.59
CA GLU A 463 -3.00 22.75 -23.55
C GLU A 463 -2.41 21.38 -23.14
N GLN A 464 -1.91 20.63 -24.14
CA GLN A 464 -1.26 19.33 -23.93
C GLN A 464 -0.06 19.48 -22.98
N LEU A 465 0.02 18.60 -21.98
CA LEU A 465 1.10 18.63 -21.00
C LEU A 465 2.40 18.14 -21.61
N THR A 466 3.46 18.94 -21.46
CA THR A 466 4.81 18.54 -21.84
C THR A 466 5.38 17.53 -20.84
N PHE A 467 6.45 16.83 -21.22
CA PHE A 467 7.20 15.99 -20.28
C PHE A 467 7.71 16.80 -19.07
N LYS A 468 8.13 18.05 -19.31
CA LYS A 468 8.58 19.02 -18.28
C LYS A 468 7.47 19.37 -17.28
N ASP A 469 6.22 19.48 -17.73
CA ASP A 469 5.06 19.68 -16.85
C ASP A 469 4.80 18.46 -15.96
N LEU A 470 4.95 17.24 -16.49
CA LEU A 470 4.78 16.01 -15.72
C LEU A 470 5.87 15.85 -14.64
N VAL A 471 7.13 16.16 -14.97
CA VAL A 471 8.23 16.23 -13.98
C VAL A 471 7.98 17.33 -12.94
N SER A 472 7.50 18.50 -13.36
CA SER A 472 7.10 19.59 -12.45
C SER A 472 5.97 19.16 -11.51
N CYS A 473 4.97 18.42 -11.98
CA CYS A 473 3.90 17.87 -11.15
C CYS A 473 4.45 16.91 -10.08
N ALA A 474 5.31 15.97 -10.50
CA ALA A 474 5.97 15.03 -9.60
C ALA A 474 6.82 15.72 -8.53
N TYR A 475 7.69 16.65 -8.94
CA TYR A 475 8.57 17.44 -8.06
C TYR A 475 7.78 18.25 -7.03
N GLN A 476 6.70 18.91 -7.47
CA GLN A 476 5.85 19.69 -6.58
C GLN A 476 5.19 18.82 -5.49
N VAL A 477 4.72 17.61 -5.84
CA VAL A 477 4.15 16.69 -4.83
C VAL A 477 5.25 16.10 -3.93
N ALA A 478 6.43 15.77 -4.47
CA ALA A 478 7.56 15.29 -3.67
C ALA A 478 7.92 16.28 -2.56
N ARG A 479 7.99 17.58 -2.86
CA ARG A 479 8.18 18.66 -1.88
C ARG A 479 7.06 18.78 -0.84
N GLY A 480 5.82 18.53 -1.25
CA GLY A 480 4.69 18.47 -0.32
C GLY A 480 4.82 17.31 0.68
N MET A 481 5.26 16.15 0.20
CA MET A 481 5.48 14.96 1.04
C MET A 481 6.75 15.04 1.91
N GLU A 482 7.82 15.67 1.41
CA GLU A 482 9.00 16.01 2.22
C GLU A 482 8.60 16.88 3.43
N TYR A 483 7.79 17.91 3.18
CA TYR A 483 7.25 18.74 4.26
C TYR A 483 6.42 17.92 5.26
N LEU A 484 5.49 17.07 4.80
CA LEU A 484 4.69 16.21 5.69
C LEU A 484 5.57 15.26 6.54
N ALA A 485 6.60 14.65 5.95
CA ALA A 485 7.56 13.81 6.67
C ALA A 485 8.39 14.61 7.69
N SER A 486 8.73 15.87 7.41
CA SER A 486 9.37 16.77 8.37
C SER A 486 8.46 17.05 9.58
N GLN A 487 7.15 17.20 9.35
CA GLN A 487 6.12 17.43 10.38
C GLN A 487 5.59 16.14 11.03
N LYS A 488 6.27 14.98 10.83
CA LYS A 488 5.90 13.67 11.40
C LYS A 488 4.48 13.21 11.04
N CYS A 489 3.97 13.65 9.90
CA CYS A 489 2.71 13.18 9.34
C CYS A 489 2.95 12.04 8.34
N ILE A 490 2.07 11.04 8.34
CA ILE A 490 1.96 9.98 7.32
C ILE A 490 0.61 10.16 6.62
N HIS A 491 0.58 10.29 5.30
CA HIS A 491 -0.62 10.56 4.52
C HIS A 491 -1.54 9.33 4.37
N ARG A 492 -0.96 8.15 4.18
CA ARG A 492 -1.62 6.82 4.06
C ARG A 492 -2.56 6.62 2.86
N ASP A 493 -3.01 7.69 2.20
CA ASP A 493 -3.76 7.61 0.93
C ASP A 493 -3.29 8.65 -0.10
N LEU A 494 -2.02 8.58 -0.50
CA LEU A 494 -1.45 9.44 -1.52
C LEU A 494 -1.73 8.87 -2.93
N ALA A 495 -2.52 9.58 -3.74
CA ALA A 495 -2.94 9.18 -5.07
C ALA A 495 -3.32 10.41 -5.92
N ALA A 496 -3.37 10.29 -7.26
CA ALA A 496 -3.65 11.43 -8.15
C ALA A 496 -5.07 12.03 -7.97
N ARG A 497 -6.00 11.27 -7.39
CA ARG A 497 -7.33 11.77 -6.98
C ARG A 497 -7.30 12.69 -5.74
N ASN A 498 -6.26 12.58 -4.90
CA ASN A 498 -6.09 13.31 -3.63
C ASN A 498 -5.03 14.42 -3.75
N VAL A 499 -4.57 14.73 -4.96
CA VAL A 499 -3.80 15.95 -5.28
C VAL A 499 -4.72 16.88 -6.06
N LEU A 500 -4.80 18.14 -5.66
CA LEU A 500 -5.57 19.18 -6.33
C LEU A 500 -4.67 20.14 -7.11
N VAL A 501 -5.24 20.80 -8.13
CA VAL A 501 -4.52 21.71 -9.05
C VAL A 501 -5.13 23.11 -8.97
N THR A 502 -4.31 24.11 -8.63
CA THR A 502 -4.73 25.53 -8.61
C THR A 502 -4.80 26.14 -10.00
N GLU A 503 -5.32 27.37 -10.11
CA GLU A 503 -5.32 28.12 -11.37
C GLU A 503 -3.91 28.27 -11.95
N ASP A 504 -2.91 28.58 -11.12
CA ASP A 504 -1.50 28.72 -11.52
C ASP A 504 -0.75 27.38 -11.68
N ASN A 505 -1.47 26.27 -11.93
CA ASN A 505 -0.94 24.90 -12.05
C ASN A 505 -0.05 24.46 -10.85
N VAL A 506 -0.33 24.96 -9.63
CA VAL A 506 0.36 24.49 -8.42
C VAL A 506 -0.30 23.20 -7.93
N MET A 507 0.50 22.15 -7.77
CA MET A 507 0.02 20.88 -7.19
C MET A 507 -0.10 21.02 -5.67
N LYS A 508 -1.22 20.60 -5.09
CA LYS A 508 -1.47 20.63 -3.64
C LYS A 508 -2.04 19.31 -3.13
N ILE A 509 -1.36 18.67 -2.19
CA ILE A 509 -1.82 17.44 -1.52
C ILE A 509 -3.03 17.76 -0.63
N ALA A 510 -4.03 16.87 -0.62
CA ALA A 510 -5.32 17.04 0.04
C ALA A 510 -5.90 15.71 0.57
N ASP A 511 -7.04 15.81 1.28
CA ASP A 511 -7.81 14.70 1.89
C ASP A 511 -7.07 13.95 3.01
N PHE A 512 -6.81 14.66 4.11
CA PHE A 512 -6.05 14.15 5.26
C PHE A 512 -6.85 13.21 6.20
N GLY A 513 -8.07 12.80 5.85
CA GLY A 513 -8.94 11.99 6.73
C GLY A 513 -8.32 10.66 7.20
N LEU A 514 -7.47 10.04 6.36
CA LEU A 514 -6.72 8.81 6.71
C LEU A 514 -5.30 9.07 7.25
N ALA A 515 -4.81 10.30 7.21
CA ALA A 515 -3.46 10.66 7.64
C ALA A 515 -3.32 10.59 9.17
N ARG A 516 -2.11 10.34 9.70
CA ARG A 516 -1.85 10.24 11.15
C ARG A 516 -0.44 10.71 11.54
N ASP A 517 -0.27 11.10 12.80
CA ASP A 517 1.02 11.39 13.44
C ASP A 517 1.80 10.07 13.70
N VAL A 518 3.10 10.09 13.43
CA VAL A 518 4.05 8.98 13.70
C VAL A 518 4.10 8.60 15.18
N HIS A 519 3.93 9.54 16.11
CA HIS A 519 3.94 9.26 17.55
C HIS A 519 2.63 8.62 18.05
N ASN A 520 1.61 8.49 17.20
CA ASN A 520 0.29 7.95 17.54
C ASN A 520 0.04 6.59 16.85
N LEU A 521 1.09 5.76 16.73
CA LEU A 521 1.06 4.47 16.01
C LEU A 521 0.32 3.34 16.76
N ASP A 522 0.21 3.41 18.09
CA ASP A 522 -0.34 2.33 18.92
C ASP A 522 -1.85 2.07 18.74
N TYR A 523 -2.58 2.90 17.99
CA TYR A 523 -4.03 2.77 17.85
C TYR A 523 -4.56 2.85 16.40
N TYR A 524 -4.39 1.76 15.64
CA TYR A 524 -5.26 1.50 14.49
C TYR A 524 -5.51 0.01 14.20
N LYS A 525 -6.29 -0.66 15.07
CA LYS A 525 -7.04 -1.85 14.64
C LYS A 525 -8.15 -1.40 13.70
N LYS A 526 -8.14 -1.89 12.46
CA LYS A 526 -9.11 -1.47 11.45
C LYS A 526 -10.54 -1.89 11.80
N THR A 527 -11.48 -0.97 11.66
CA THR A 527 -12.92 -1.27 11.63
C THR A 527 -13.27 -2.12 10.41
N THR A 528 -14.30 -2.96 10.54
CA THR A 528 -14.57 -4.11 9.65
C THR A 528 -14.96 -3.78 8.21
N ASN A 529 -15.37 -2.54 7.90
CA ASN A 529 -15.99 -2.17 6.61
C ASN A 529 -15.30 -0.99 5.87
N GLY A 530 -14.07 -0.60 6.22
CA GLY A 530 -13.39 0.56 5.60
C GLY A 530 -12.69 0.26 4.26
N ARG A 531 -13.02 0.99 3.18
CA ARG A 531 -12.50 0.77 1.81
C ARG A 531 -10.99 1.01 1.68
N LEU A 532 -10.28 -0.06 1.28
CA LEU A 532 -8.89 -0.15 0.79
C LEU A 532 -8.45 0.74 -0.40
N PRO A 533 -7.50 1.69 -0.35
CA PRO A 533 -6.79 2.15 -1.55
C PRO A 533 -5.68 1.15 -1.94
N VAL A 534 -6.01 -0.16 -2.01
CA VAL A 534 -5.05 -1.28 -2.01
C VAL A 534 -3.96 -1.13 -3.09
N LYS A 535 -4.32 -0.64 -4.29
CA LYS A 535 -3.37 -0.46 -5.39
C LYS A 535 -2.28 0.61 -5.17
N TRP A 536 -2.43 1.46 -4.15
CA TRP A 536 -1.43 2.44 -3.70
C TRP A 536 -0.68 2.00 -2.45
N MET A 537 -1.16 0.97 -1.73
CA MET A 537 -0.59 0.58 -0.44
C MET A 537 0.73 -0.18 -0.59
N ALA A 538 1.67 0.14 0.30
CA ALA A 538 2.93 -0.59 0.44
C ALA A 538 2.72 -2.01 1.03
N PRO A 539 3.59 -2.99 0.73
CA PRO A 539 3.48 -4.35 1.25
C PRO A 539 3.37 -4.40 2.78
N GLU A 540 4.20 -3.66 3.50
CA GLU A 540 4.19 -3.64 4.97
C GLU A 540 2.92 -2.97 5.55
N ALA A 541 2.31 -2.04 4.81
CA ALA A 541 1.04 -1.42 5.18
C ALA A 541 -0.17 -2.30 4.87
N LEU A 542 0.00 -3.27 3.96
CA LEU A 542 -1.03 -4.17 3.45
C LEU A 542 -1.09 -5.51 4.20
N PHE A 543 0.08 -6.11 4.46
CA PHE A 543 0.20 -7.39 5.17
C PHE A 543 0.37 -7.15 6.68
N ASP A 544 1.41 -6.43 7.06
CA ASP A 544 1.84 -6.29 8.47
C ASP A 544 1.13 -5.13 9.20
N ARG A 545 0.42 -4.29 8.44
CA ARG A 545 -0.30 -3.09 8.88
C ARG A 545 0.62 -2.00 9.48
N VAL A 546 1.89 -2.03 9.11
CA VAL A 546 2.90 -1.03 9.49
C VAL A 546 2.81 0.16 8.53
N TYR A 547 2.66 1.38 9.05
CA TYR A 547 2.63 2.61 8.25
C TYR A 547 3.80 3.50 8.67
N THR A 548 4.62 3.90 7.70
CA THR A 548 5.76 4.81 7.87
C THR A 548 5.81 5.82 6.73
N HIS A 549 6.70 6.82 6.80
CA HIS A 549 6.97 7.68 5.65
C HIS A 549 7.45 6.89 4.42
N GLN A 550 8.13 5.75 4.60
CA GLN A 550 8.55 4.86 3.51
C GLN A 550 7.36 4.12 2.87
N SER A 551 6.24 3.99 3.58
CA SER A 551 4.97 3.47 3.04
C SER A 551 4.27 4.53 2.18
N ASP A 552 4.39 5.82 2.53
CA ASP A 552 3.97 6.92 1.64
C ASP A 552 4.90 7.05 0.42
N VAL A 553 6.20 6.77 0.53
CA VAL A 553 7.13 6.75 -0.63
C VAL A 553 6.70 5.71 -1.68
N TRP A 554 6.26 4.53 -1.25
CA TRP A 554 5.67 3.54 -2.17
C TRP A 554 4.43 4.10 -2.87
N SER A 555 3.51 4.73 -2.12
CA SER A 555 2.32 5.40 -2.65
C SER A 555 2.70 6.50 -3.64
N PHE A 556 3.79 7.25 -3.39
CA PHE A 556 4.35 8.25 -4.30
C PHE A 556 4.88 7.61 -5.58
N GLY A 557 5.55 6.46 -5.51
CA GLY A 557 5.92 5.69 -6.71
C GLY A 557 4.71 5.33 -7.58
N VAL A 558 3.58 4.95 -6.95
CA VAL A 558 2.32 4.69 -7.67
C VAL A 558 1.74 5.99 -8.27
N LEU A 559 1.80 7.11 -7.55
CA LEU A 559 1.41 8.44 -8.07
C LEU A 559 2.29 8.88 -9.26
N LEU A 560 3.60 8.64 -9.23
CA LEU A 560 4.46 8.89 -10.39
C LEU A 560 3.96 8.12 -11.62
N TRP A 561 3.60 6.84 -11.44
CA TRP A 561 3.03 6.04 -12.52
C TRP A 561 1.67 6.59 -13.01
N GLU A 562 0.80 7.07 -12.12
CA GLU A 562 -0.43 7.79 -12.51
C GLU A 562 -0.14 9.06 -13.33
N ILE A 563 0.87 9.85 -12.94
CA ILE A 563 1.27 11.09 -13.63
C ILE A 563 1.77 10.77 -15.05
N PHE A 564 2.74 9.86 -15.19
CA PHE A 564 3.32 9.51 -16.49
C PHE A 564 2.45 8.57 -17.37
N THR A 565 1.29 8.13 -16.86
CA THR A 565 0.18 7.55 -17.64
C THR A 565 -1.00 8.51 -17.85
N LEU A 566 -0.83 9.80 -17.55
CA LEU A 566 -1.85 10.84 -17.68
C LEU A 566 -3.18 10.47 -16.99
N GLY A 567 -3.12 10.06 -15.72
CA GLY A 567 -4.30 9.64 -14.94
C GLY A 567 -4.75 8.20 -15.25
N GLY A 568 -3.81 7.31 -15.53
CA GLY A 568 -4.05 5.87 -15.67
C GLY A 568 -4.63 5.23 -14.41
N SER A 569 -4.97 3.94 -14.50
CA SER A 569 -5.37 3.15 -13.34
C SER A 569 -4.25 2.18 -12.99
N PRO A 570 -3.64 2.26 -11.79
CA PRO A 570 -2.56 1.36 -11.40
C PRO A 570 -2.93 -0.12 -11.53
N TYR A 571 -1.93 -0.95 -11.84
CA TYR A 571 -2.04 -2.38 -12.11
C TYR A 571 -3.20 -2.67 -13.08
N PRO A 572 -3.12 -2.20 -14.34
CA PRO A 572 -4.19 -2.34 -15.33
C PRO A 572 -4.49 -3.82 -15.61
N GLY A 573 -5.77 -4.16 -15.79
CA GLY A 573 -6.24 -5.55 -15.97
C GLY A 573 -6.23 -6.41 -14.70
N ILE A 574 -5.35 -6.15 -13.73
CA ILE A 574 -5.18 -6.96 -12.52
C ILE A 574 -6.28 -6.63 -11.48
N PRO A 575 -7.06 -7.61 -10.98
CA PRO A 575 -8.01 -7.41 -9.89
C PRO A 575 -7.30 -7.25 -8.54
N VAL A 576 -8.00 -6.71 -7.53
CA VAL A 576 -7.38 -6.37 -6.23
C VAL A 576 -6.99 -7.63 -5.47
N GLU A 577 -7.77 -8.69 -5.64
CA GLU A 577 -7.67 -10.01 -5.02
C GLU A 577 -6.38 -10.74 -5.44
N GLU A 578 -6.00 -10.65 -6.72
CA GLU A 578 -4.77 -11.26 -7.26
C GLU A 578 -3.52 -10.42 -6.96
N LEU A 579 -3.68 -9.09 -6.86
CA LEU A 579 -2.57 -8.17 -6.61
C LEU A 579 -1.80 -8.49 -5.31
N PHE A 580 -2.49 -9.01 -4.27
CA PHE A 580 -1.83 -9.47 -3.04
C PHE A 580 -0.80 -10.57 -3.27
N LYS A 581 -1.06 -11.51 -4.20
CA LYS A 581 -0.13 -12.59 -4.56
C LYS A 581 1.02 -12.04 -5.39
N LEU A 582 0.70 -11.31 -6.46
CA LEU A 582 1.66 -10.72 -7.38
C LEU A 582 2.68 -9.81 -6.67
N LEU A 583 2.25 -8.98 -5.71
CA LEU A 583 3.16 -8.09 -4.96
C LEU A 583 4.18 -8.86 -4.12
N LYS A 584 3.81 -10.03 -3.57
CA LYS A 584 4.73 -10.93 -2.84
C LYS A 584 5.70 -11.63 -3.79
N GLU A 585 5.25 -11.99 -4.98
CA GLU A 585 6.06 -12.55 -6.07
C GLU A 585 6.98 -11.51 -6.74
N GLY A 586 7.04 -10.27 -6.21
CA GLY A 586 7.92 -9.22 -6.70
C GLY A 586 7.41 -8.46 -7.93
N HIS A 587 6.20 -8.75 -8.43
CA HIS A 587 5.60 -8.03 -9.55
C HIS A 587 5.49 -6.52 -9.28
N ARG A 588 5.79 -5.71 -10.29
CA ARG A 588 5.69 -4.25 -10.31
C ARG A 588 5.13 -3.81 -11.67
N MET A 589 4.53 -2.62 -11.73
CA MET A 589 3.96 -2.09 -12.97
C MET A 589 5.04 -1.75 -14.00
N ASP A 590 4.75 -1.99 -15.28
CA ASP A 590 5.63 -1.66 -16.40
C ASP A 590 5.87 -0.15 -16.59
N LYS A 591 6.95 0.19 -17.30
CA LYS A 591 7.32 1.57 -17.61
C LYS A 591 6.22 2.26 -18.45
N PRO A 592 5.67 3.42 -18.01
CA PRO A 592 4.77 4.21 -18.83
C PRO A 592 5.40 4.64 -20.16
N ALA A 593 4.57 4.85 -21.20
CA ALA A 593 5.04 5.30 -22.51
C ALA A 593 5.79 6.64 -22.41
N ASN A 594 5.18 7.64 -21.75
CA ASN A 594 5.68 9.01 -21.63
C ASN A 594 6.75 9.20 -20.52
N CYS A 595 7.39 8.12 -20.09
CA CYS A 595 8.38 8.12 -18.99
C CYS A 595 9.78 7.77 -19.51
N THR A 596 10.82 8.46 -19.03
CA THR A 596 12.23 8.08 -19.30
C THR A 596 12.61 6.80 -18.53
N HIS A 597 13.80 6.25 -18.81
CA HIS A 597 14.28 5.10 -18.04
C HIS A 597 14.55 5.49 -16.58
N ASP A 598 15.19 6.64 -16.36
CA ASP A 598 15.67 7.09 -15.05
C ASP A 598 14.51 7.39 -14.09
N LEU A 599 13.46 8.07 -14.56
CA LEU A 599 12.22 8.28 -13.79
C LEU A 599 11.52 6.96 -13.43
N TYR A 600 11.65 5.94 -14.26
CA TYR A 600 11.12 4.61 -13.95
C TYR A 600 12.03 3.82 -13.00
N MET A 601 13.34 4.08 -12.97
CA MET A 601 14.20 3.57 -11.89
C MET A 601 13.80 4.20 -10.56
N ILE A 602 13.52 5.51 -10.50
CA ILE A 602 12.96 6.17 -9.31
C ILE A 602 11.63 5.53 -8.88
N MET A 603 10.71 5.21 -9.81
CA MET A 603 9.49 4.43 -9.48
C MET A 603 9.82 3.06 -8.87
N ARG A 604 10.79 2.34 -9.45
CA ARG A 604 11.20 1.00 -9.01
C ARG A 604 11.89 1.00 -7.64
N GLU A 605 12.66 2.04 -7.33
CA GLU A 605 13.27 2.29 -6.02
C GLU A 605 12.20 2.62 -4.96
N CYS A 606 11.22 3.47 -5.29
CA CYS A 606 10.03 3.69 -4.45
C CYS A 606 9.26 2.38 -4.16
N TRP A 607 9.29 1.41 -5.08
CA TRP A 607 8.67 0.09 -4.89
C TRP A 607 9.62 -1.02 -4.43
N HIS A 608 10.77 -0.66 -3.84
CA HIS A 608 11.66 -1.65 -3.21
C HIS A 608 10.92 -2.40 -2.09
N ALA A 609 11.15 -3.71 -1.96
CA ALA A 609 10.47 -4.54 -0.98
C ALA A 609 10.75 -4.08 0.46
N ALA A 610 12.01 -4.11 0.89
CA ALA A 610 12.45 -3.56 2.17
C ALA A 610 12.23 -2.03 2.20
N PRO A 611 11.45 -1.46 3.15
CA PRO A 611 11.13 -0.04 3.19
C PRO A 611 12.35 0.87 3.44
N SER A 612 13.36 0.37 4.13
CA SER A 612 14.62 1.07 4.43
C SER A 612 15.51 1.35 3.22
N GLN A 613 15.30 0.65 2.11
CA GLN A 613 16.04 0.82 0.85
C GLN A 613 15.28 1.70 -0.16
N ARG A 614 14.07 2.16 0.17
CA ARG A 614 13.33 3.14 -0.65
C ARG A 614 13.92 4.54 -0.40
N PRO A 615 14.03 5.41 -1.42
CA PRO A 615 14.55 6.76 -1.24
C PRO A 615 13.66 7.57 -0.29
N THR A 616 14.25 8.46 0.50
CA THR A 616 13.48 9.41 1.31
C THR A 616 12.86 10.50 0.42
N PHE A 617 11.79 11.15 0.88
CA PHE A 617 11.21 12.27 0.14
C PHE A 617 12.19 13.41 -0.16
N LYS A 618 13.20 13.63 0.68
CA LYS A 618 14.29 14.58 0.41
C LYS A 618 15.12 14.18 -0.82
N GLN A 619 15.52 12.92 -0.93
CA GLN A 619 16.24 12.41 -2.10
C GLN A 619 15.36 12.50 -3.36
N LEU A 620 14.07 12.15 -3.24
CA LEU A 620 13.11 12.29 -4.35
C LEU A 620 12.97 13.75 -4.82
N VAL A 621 13.04 14.74 -3.91
CA VAL A 621 13.09 16.16 -4.29
C VAL A 621 14.40 16.47 -5.03
N GLU A 622 15.55 16.07 -4.48
CA GLU A 622 16.88 16.30 -5.08
C GLU A 622 17.01 15.70 -6.49
N ASP A 623 16.49 14.48 -6.71
CA ASP A 623 16.57 13.80 -8.00
C ASP A 623 15.53 14.31 -9.02
N LEU A 624 14.33 14.70 -8.60
CA LEU A 624 13.35 15.33 -9.49
C LEU A 624 13.76 16.76 -9.89
N ASP A 625 14.43 17.51 -9.00
CA ASP A 625 15.04 18.83 -9.31
C ASP A 625 16.14 18.68 -10.37
N ARG A 626 16.97 17.63 -10.26
CA ARG A 626 18.00 17.25 -11.23
C ARG A 626 17.40 16.97 -12.61
N VAL A 627 16.36 16.13 -12.69
CA VAL A 627 15.67 15.80 -13.96
C VAL A 627 15.01 17.04 -14.57
N LEU A 628 14.36 17.89 -13.75
CA LEU A 628 13.71 19.12 -14.20
C LEU A 628 14.73 20.15 -14.75
N THR A 629 15.91 20.21 -14.14
CA THR A 629 17.02 21.06 -14.58
C THR A 629 17.59 20.60 -15.93
N VAL A 630 17.87 19.31 -16.09
CA VAL A 630 18.34 18.73 -17.37
C VAL A 630 17.32 18.97 -18.49
N THR A 631 16.05 18.65 -18.23
CA THR A 631 14.93 18.87 -19.17
C THR A 631 14.80 20.35 -19.59
N SER A 632 15.17 21.29 -18.70
CA SER A 632 15.17 22.73 -19.00
C SER A 632 16.43 23.23 -19.70
N THR A 633 17.45 22.38 -19.86
CA THR A 633 18.71 22.71 -20.55
C THR A 633 18.70 22.22 -22.00
N ASP A 634 18.07 21.06 -22.27
CA ASP A 634 17.88 20.54 -23.64
C ASP A 634 17.05 21.49 -24.53
N GLU A 635 16.13 22.26 -23.95
CA GLU A 635 15.38 23.33 -24.65
C GLU A 635 16.26 24.49 -25.17
N TYR A 636 17.55 24.54 -24.80
CA TYR A 636 18.47 25.64 -25.14
C TYR A 636 19.66 25.23 -26.02
N LEU A 637 19.81 23.93 -26.35
CA LEU A 637 20.96 23.41 -27.09
C LEU A 637 20.60 22.38 -28.17
N ASP A 638 20.10 22.88 -29.31
CA ASP A 638 20.38 22.24 -30.60
C ASP A 638 21.08 23.22 -31.54
N LEU A 639 22.37 22.95 -31.77
CA LEU A 639 23.19 23.53 -32.84
C LEU A 639 23.98 22.40 -33.54
N SER A 640 23.48 21.16 -33.47
CA SER A 640 24.21 19.95 -33.85
C SER A 640 23.38 18.89 -34.58
N ALA A 641 22.07 19.10 -34.78
CA ALA A 641 21.32 18.40 -35.81
C ALA A 641 22.00 18.56 -37.19
N PRO A 642 22.47 17.47 -37.83
CA PRO A 642 23.10 17.56 -39.14
C PRO A 642 22.09 18.04 -40.19
N PHE A 643 22.49 19.04 -40.98
CA PHE A 643 21.66 19.60 -42.03
C PHE A 643 21.65 18.65 -43.26
N GLU A 644 20.90 17.56 -43.18
CA GLU A 644 20.75 16.61 -44.30
C GLU A 644 19.97 17.23 -45.46
N GLN A 645 20.69 17.97 -46.31
CA GLN A 645 20.29 18.23 -47.68
C GLN A 645 20.31 16.91 -48.46
N TYR A 646 19.13 16.44 -48.89
CA TYR A 646 19.05 15.80 -50.20
C TYR A 646 17.76 16.17 -50.93
N SER A 647 17.93 16.69 -52.15
CA SER A 647 16.86 17.06 -53.08
C SER A 647 16.73 16.00 -54.17
N PRO A 648 15.57 15.91 -54.87
CA PRO A 648 15.21 14.71 -55.62
C PRO A 648 15.93 14.56 -56.96
N GLY A 649 16.20 13.30 -57.33
CA GLY A 649 16.59 12.86 -58.67
C GLY A 649 16.43 11.35 -58.78
N GLY A 650 15.70 10.87 -59.79
CA GLY A 650 15.42 9.44 -59.99
C GLY A 650 15.64 9.00 -61.44
N GLN A 651 15.48 7.70 -61.71
CA GLN A 651 15.47 7.11 -63.05
C GLN A 651 14.77 5.72 -63.04
N ASP A 652 13.53 5.66 -63.55
CA ASP A 652 13.10 4.87 -64.73
C ASP A 652 14.01 3.69 -65.16
N THR A 653 13.56 2.48 -65.57
CA THR A 653 12.27 1.93 -66.11
C THR A 653 12.42 0.37 -66.26
N PRO A 654 11.58 -0.42 -66.98
CA PRO A 654 10.11 -0.56 -66.97
C PRO A 654 9.59 -2.04 -66.91
N SER A 655 8.34 -2.29 -66.47
CA SER A 655 7.38 -3.31 -67.02
C SER A 655 6.18 -3.58 -66.06
N SER A 656 5.00 -4.07 -66.48
CA SER A 656 4.04 -3.57 -67.50
C SER A 656 2.77 -4.45 -67.61
N SER A 657 1.69 -4.13 -66.88
CA SER A 657 0.28 -4.59 -67.11
C SER A 657 -0.63 -3.90 -66.06
N SER A 658 -1.57 -3.00 -66.41
CA SER A 658 -2.90 -3.24 -67.05
C SER A 658 -3.85 -4.03 -66.12
N SER A 659 -5.07 -3.60 -65.76
CA SER A 659 -5.95 -2.45 -66.14
C SER A 659 -7.00 -2.23 -65.01
N GLY A 660 -7.74 -1.13 -64.85
CA GLY A 660 -7.87 0.18 -65.55
C GLY A 660 -9.21 0.86 -65.15
N ASP A 661 -9.36 2.18 -65.37
CA ASP A 661 -10.58 3.01 -65.57
C ASP A 661 -11.84 2.83 -64.68
N ASP A 662 -12.67 3.83 -64.33
CA ASP A 662 -12.63 5.31 -64.24
C ASP A 662 -13.89 5.71 -63.38
N SER A 663 -14.36 6.94 -63.11
CA SER A 663 -14.07 8.27 -63.66
C SER A 663 -14.35 9.45 -62.70
N VAL A 664 -13.81 10.59 -63.12
CA VAL A 664 -13.99 12.00 -62.73
C VAL A 664 -15.45 12.46 -62.63
N PHE A 665 -15.78 13.32 -61.64
CA PHE A 665 -16.35 14.67 -61.87
C PHE A 665 -16.44 15.48 -60.55
N ALA A 666 -16.22 16.79 -60.64
CA ALA A 666 -16.25 17.72 -59.52
C ALA A 666 -17.15 18.92 -59.84
N HIS A 667 -17.86 19.42 -58.83
CA HIS A 667 -18.42 20.76 -58.72
C HIS A 667 -18.81 20.97 -57.24
N ASP A 668 -18.80 22.14 -56.63
CA ASP A 668 -18.06 23.41 -56.72
C ASP A 668 -18.67 24.30 -55.63
N LEU A 669 -18.03 25.40 -55.25
CA LEU A 669 -18.49 26.25 -54.12
C LEU A 669 -19.46 27.37 -54.55
N LEU A 670 -20.45 27.70 -53.73
CA LEU A 670 -21.18 28.99 -53.81
C LEU A 670 -21.51 29.61 -52.44
N PRO A 671 -21.12 30.88 -52.20
CA PRO A 671 -21.56 31.72 -51.07
C PRO A 671 -22.72 32.67 -51.49
N PRO A 672 -22.93 33.84 -50.85
CA PRO A 672 -23.85 34.05 -49.72
C PRO A 672 -25.16 34.79 -50.07
N ALA A 673 -26.05 34.93 -49.06
CA ALA A 673 -27.24 35.80 -49.07
C ALA A 673 -26.87 37.31 -49.23
N PRO A 674 -27.77 38.26 -49.62
CA PRO A 674 -29.16 38.47 -49.14
C PRO A 674 -30.13 38.98 -50.27
N PRO A 675 -31.21 39.79 -50.08
CA PRO A 675 -31.97 40.20 -48.89
C PRO A 675 -33.52 40.13 -48.97
N SER A 676 -34.16 40.30 -47.81
CA SER A 676 -35.47 40.95 -47.55
C SER A 676 -36.66 40.83 -48.54
N SER A 677 -37.78 40.27 -48.05
CA SER A 677 -39.03 41.04 -47.83
C SER A 677 -40.04 40.24 -47.01
N GLY A 678 -40.85 40.93 -46.20
CA GLY A 678 -41.92 40.31 -45.40
C GLY A 678 -43.28 40.44 -46.08
N GLY A 679 -44.09 39.38 -46.06
CA GLY A 679 -45.44 39.36 -46.61
C GLY A 679 -46.37 38.45 -45.79
N SER A 680 -47.29 39.03 -45.05
CA SER A 680 -48.25 38.31 -44.19
C SER A 680 -49.39 37.70 -45.00
N ARG A 681 -49.86 36.50 -44.60
CA ARG A 681 -51.30 36.25 -44.37
C ARG A 681 -51.58 34.94 -43.62
N THR A 682 -52.74 34.96 -42.93
CA THR A 682 -53.43 33.90 -42.17
C THR A 682 -52.58 33.17 -41.15
#